data_AF-A0A4Y8ZWB9-F1
#
_entry.id   AF-A0A4Y8ZWB9-F1
#
_cell.length_a   1.000
_cell.length_b   1.000
_cell.length_c   1.000
_cell.angle_alpha   90.00
_cell.angle_beta   90.00
_cell.angle_gamma   90.00
#
_symmetry.space_group_name_H-M   'P 1'
#
loop_
_entity.id
_entity.type
_entity.pdbx_description
1 polymer ?
#
loop_
_entity_poly.entity_id
_entity_poly.type
_entity_poly.pdbx_seq_one_letter_code
_entity_poly.pdbx_strand_id
1 'polypeptide(L)'
;MKMTRTSAAEAQDNPLEHVIVANDDDQPRGRPRPRPVVDIPANDNVSARLPEPPSGGEASPPEVWVEQDPHVAKLVAELDLELESHLLPGRRKLLGYLRDRARADGVLPSAYGHHSYRAIGKAAGLKDIQLRRGSPLRSYLDPYLPRVRVAPVSTFHGTGEPTRRPITLADKVRQYVDDCILNNHPIPSDGKGRVSREGIAHEMGVSWNKTSRTPYIRIIHEALADGRLSLGERWRPADAMTVLQRRARLAELKAVADSFDVPGGKIPESKARIGAVDYEHLASLTGRIHPTLEHSKGYRDYVLAIARRRGTQLPGMTAHDNSVAAMRAHIVARVEEEQRARGTSAISNAVAGHRNAFARLVDEAGLEAEDDVSPAFGERFEELSAAVLAKIENPATAGNVRRFLNHVRRLYLAKVGAAELPGDLAKSLQHLIAINKITRSALAREVGCERHLVVYWETGICGVSSENLPIIRRMEAFFKLPAGTLVEKAGRTLGRVHRYKGGSEEWRQLPSDLRSLLPAEASEWPPQRLAEAAALVRPLLACGTEYGKLCAQARRADRQLPPFEAGPQLRAQLEAFKDYKMAPVTYPLQRTARGRWKSEASARMRMGSIDSFFRIMEAPVGESAISGLGIAPQYETIAWLAHAPLVLMAIAQRARRFADMQWKGEERGTFYTVGELSQLQLVISMINPVTGWLAQKPELAQTLVPLDARLPSQFKDLLRLLGMGEDSLLLTEADVRFARADWIGFCSRTHQSLRQAMYFLEDEIEVSRSPMENIDGLIRADEPLAEFLALALAAERRWADPRLHPFGYKLDVRDSTLARIHPITGFRPENLAGLTFTGDHRGEIRKVDGVWQLELHYKKFKNYRNCRLFGPKSARQNYRLDLVDQAGLYDLLDLYFFEVLPGLRDGNEGNAAFRTKSGRPMGAAEYRVSFTRYGARHIAYNPVQGTGFPGVVSINPYSIRHIRATDTLKNGLSINRVEEASFAIQTSEEMVRQHYGFMLPEAALLTSYQTFGRAVDRACGRN
;
A
#
# COMPACT_ATOMS: atom_id res chain seq x y z
N MET A 1 59.76 11.17 -18.87
CA MET A 1 60.90 11.36 -17.94
C MET A 1 61.36 9.99 -17.48
N LYS A 2 62.66 9.67 -17.47
CA LYS A 2 63.16 8.38 -16.95
C LYS A 2 63.42 8.51 -15.44
N MET A 3 63.09 7.49 -14.66
CA MET A 3 63.96 6.96 -13.59
C MET A 3 63.57 5.51 -13.27
N THR A 4 64.55 4.71 -12.88
CA THR A 4 64.48 3.25 -12.72
C THR A 4 65.07 2.83 -11.38
N ARG A 5 64.92 1.53 -11.05
CA ARG A 5 65.58 0.74 -9.98
C ARG A 5 64.86 0.72 -8.61
N THR A 6 64.92 -0.36 -7.81
CA THR A 6 65.74 -1.60 -7.91
C THR A 6 65.02 -2.87 -7.39
N SER A 7 65.65 -4.02 -7.66
CA SER A 7 65.49 -5.40 -7.15
C SER A 7 65.47 -5.55 -5.61
N ALA A 8 65.25 -6.73 -4.97
CA ALA A 8 65.33 -8.16 -5.37
C ALA A 8 64.23 -9.02 -4.64
N ALA A 9 64.19 -10.37 -4.54
CA ALA A 9 65.11 -11.48 -4.90
C ALA A 9 64.38 -12.85 -5.10
N GLU A 10 65.17 -13.89 -5.42
CA GLU A 10 65.14 -15.34 -5.05
C GLU A 10 63.94 -15.93 -4.25
N ALA A 11 63.30 -17.07 -4.60
CA ALA A 11 63.73 -18.49 -4.75
C ALA A 11 63.14 -19.35 -3.57
N GLN A 12 62.94 -20.68 -3.59
CA GLN A 12 63.33 -21.75 -4.54
C GLN A 12 62.43 -23.02 -4.41
N ASP A 13 62.36 -23.83 -5.48
CA ASP A 13 62.09 -25.29 -5.55
C ASP A 13 60.80 -26.01 -5.02
N ASN A 14 60.65 -27.24 -5.54
CA ASN A 14 59.57 -28.23 -5.46
C ASN A 14 60.20 -29.57 -4.96
N PRO A 15 59.47 -30.56 -4.38
CA PRO A 15 58.97 -31.65 -5.24
C PRO A 15 57.73 -32.46 -4.76
N LEU A 16 57.11 -33.15 -5.74
CA LEU A 16 56.56 -34.53 -5.76
C LEU A 16 56.16 -35.28 -4.46
N GLU A 17 55.01 -35.97 -4.50
CA GLU A 17 55.00 -37.45 -4.62
C GLU A 17 53.67 -38.04 -5.14
N HIS A 18 53.65 -39.35 -5.46
CA HIS A 18 52.55 -40.08 -6.12
C HIS A 18 51.94 -41.17 -5.23
N VAL A 19 50.66 -41.51 -5.47
CA VAL A 19 50.16 -42.89 -5.34
C VAL A 19 49.28 -43.22 -6.56
N ILE A 20 49.45 -44.41 -7.14
CA ILE A 20 48.66 -44.95 -8.25
C ILE A 20 48.02 -46.26 -7.79
N VAL A 21 46.75 -46.49 -8.15
CA VAL A 21 46.21 -47.83 -8.35
C VAL A 21 45.42 -47.82 -9.66
N ALA A 22 45.74 -48.74 -10.56
CA ALA A 22 45.05 -48.95 -11.82
C ALA A 22 44.16 -50.21 -11.75
N ASN A 23 43.32 -50.38 -12.78
CA ASN A 23 43.06 -51.69 -13.39
C ASN A 23 42.47 -51.44 -14.77
N ASP A 24 43.12 -51.99 -15.80
CA ASP A 24 42.59 -52.08 -17.15
C ASP A 24 41.60 -53.26 -17.27
N ASP A 25 40.73 -53.23 -18.29
CA ASP A 25 40.37 -54.45 -19.03
C ASP A 25 39.86 -54.09 -20.45
N ASP A 26 39.96 -55.01 -21.40
CA ASP A 26 40.32 -54.66 -22.79
C ASP A 26 39.29 -55.05 -23.91
N GLN A 27 39.47 -54.40 -25.06
CA GLN A 27 38.97 -54.70 -26.42
C GLN A 27 37.46 -54.58 -26.77
N PRO A 28 37.11 -54.39 -28.07
CA PRO A 28 35.77 -53.97 -28.51
C PRO A 28 35.00 -55.01 -29.35
N ARG A 29 33.72 -54.72 -29.68
CA ARG A 29 32.98 -55.27 -30.84
C ARG A 29 31.73 -54.46 -31.20
N GLY A 30 31.32 -54.48 -32.47
CA GLY A 30 29.92 -54.28 -32.89
C GLY A 30 29.54 -52.94 -33.54
N ARG A 31 29.72 -52.81 -34.87
CA ARG A 31 28.95 -51.84 -35.68
C ARG A 31 27.53 -52.36 -35.94
N PRO A 32 26.46 -51.56 -35.78
CA PRO A 32 25.20 -51.77 -36.49
C PRO A 32 25.30 -51.28 -37.94
N ARG A 33 24.49 -51.84 -38.85
CA ARG A 33 24.40 -51.43 -40.27
C ARG A 33 23.19 -50.49 -40.49
N PRO A 34 23.26 -49.52 -41.42
CA PRO A 34 22.09 -48.72 -41.79
C PRO A 34 21.19 -49.45 -42.80
N ARG A 35 19.88 -49.54 -42.51
CA ARG A 35 18.80 -49.88 -43.46
C ARG A 35 17.43 -49.43 -42.91
N PRO A 36 16.43 -49.16 -43.75
CA PRO A 36 16.49 -48.70 -45.15
C PRO A 36 15.74 -47.37 -45.36
N VAL A 37 16.00 -46.71 -46.49
CA VAL A 37 15.06 -45.73 -47.06
C VAL A 37 13.89 -46.50 -47.69
N VAL A 38 12.68 -45.96 -47.59
CA VAL A 38 11.49 -46.44 -48.31
C VAL A 38 10.88 -45.26 -49.05
N ASP A 39 11.09 -45.22 -50.37
CA ASP A 39 10.37 -44.36 -51.30
C ASP A 39 8.97 -44.95 -51.63
N ILE A 40 8.28 -44.34 -52.60
CA ILE A 40 6.98 -44.72 -53.24
C ILE A 40 5.74 -44.01 -52.64
N PRO A 41 4.97 -43.24 -53.44
CA PRO A 41 5.36 -42.49 -54.64
C PRO A 41 4.76 -41.05 -54.65
N ALA A 42 5.05 -40.28 -55.71
CA ALA A 42 4.17 -39.18 -56.12
C ALA A 42 2.95 -39.73 -56.89
N ASN A 43 1.82 -39.02 -56.86
CA ASN A 43 0.74 -39.22 -57.85
C ASN A 43 -0.04 -37.92 -58.05
N ASP A 44 -0.27 -37.54 -59.31
CA ASP A 44 -0.92 -36.29 -59.70
C ASP A 44 -2.43 -36.44 -59.93
N ASN A 45 -3.15 -35.30 -59.89
CA ASN A 45 -4.53 -35.10 -60.38
C ASN A 45 -5.64 -35.90 -59.65
N VAL A 46 -6.78 -35.30 -59.32
CA VAL A 46 -7.77 -34.77 -60.28
C VAL A 46 -8.58 -33.63 -59.66
N SER A 47 -8.98 -32.66 -60.49
CA SER A 47 -9.90 -31.59 -60.12
C SER A 47 -11.37 -32.06 -60.17
N ALA A 48 -12.09 -31.87 -59.06
CA ALA A 48 -13.54 -32.07 -59.00
C ALA A 48 -14.19 -30.87 -58.29
N ARG A 49 -15.05 -30.14 -59.01
CA ARG A 49 -15.91 -29.11 -58.39
C ARG A 49 -17.09 -29.79 -57.69
N LEU A 50 -17.45 -29.28 -56.51
CA LEU A 50 -18.74 -29.54 -55.87
C LEU A 50 -19.42 -28.18 -55.56
N PRO A 51 -20.76 -28.15 -55.47
CA PRO A 51 -21.53 -26.95 -55.80
C PRO A 51 -21.64 -25.92 -54.66
N GLU A 52 -21.98 -24.70 -55.04
CA GLU A 52 -22.40 -23.64 -54.12
C GLU A 52 -23.72 -24.02 -53.41
N PRO A 53 -23.90 -23.67 -52.12
CA PRO A 53 -25.17 -23.84 -51.42
C PRO A 53 -26.21 -22.82 -51.94
N PRO A 54 -27.50 -23.18 -52.01
CA PRO A 54 -28.54 -22.29 -52.52
C PRO A 54 -28.81 -21.11 -51.57
N SER A 55 -29.10 -19.95 -52.16
CA SER A 55 -29.60 -18.78 -51.45
C SER A 55 -31.11 -18.85 -51.21
N GLY A 56 -31.56 -18.39 -50.04
CA GLY A 56 -32.98 -18.11 -49.76
C GLY A 56 -33.45 -18.52 -48.36
N GLY A 57 -34.28 -17.66 -47.75
CA GLY A 57 -35.06 -18.01 -46.54
C GLY A 57 -34.63 -17.31 -45.26
N GLU A 58 -34.88 -16.01 -45.12
CA GLU A 58 -35.05 -15.42 -43.79
C GLU A 58 -36.34 -15.98 -43.17
N ALA A 59 -36.23 -16.57 -41.98
CA ALA A 59 -37.37 -17.05 -41.20
C ALA A 59 -37.13 -16.75 -39.72
N SER A 60 -37.77 -15.69 -39.22
CA SER A 60 -37.68 -15.31 -37.81
C SER A 60 -38.31 -16.38 -36.91
N PRO A 61 -37.67 -16.75 -35.78
CA PRO A 61 -38.30 -17.61 -34.79
C PRO A 61 -39.49 -16.89 -34.11
N PRO A 62 -40.54 -17.60 -33.68
CA PRO A 62 -41.70 -16.99 -33.04
C PRO A 62 -41.38 -16.51 -31.62
N GLU A 63 -41.79 -15.28 -31.29
CA GLU A 63 -41.78 -14.79 -29.91
C GLU A 63 -42.84 -15.52 -29.08
N VAL A 64 -42.41 -16.39 -28.16
CA VAL A 64 -43.29 -16.98 -27.15
C VAL A 64 -43.26 -16.11 -25.90
N TRP A 65 -44.18 -15.14 -25.83
CA TRP A 65 -44.41 -14.33 -24.64
C TRP A 65 -45.06 -15.19 -23.55
N VAL A 66 -44.23 -15.71 -22.63
CA VAL A 66 -44.71 -16.33 -21.39
C VAL A 66 -45.06 -15.21 -20.41
N GLU A 67 -46.35 -15.02 -20.11
CA GLU A 67 -46.77 -14.09 -19.06
C GLU A 67 -46.14 -14.50 -17.72
N GLN A 68 -45.53 -13.52 -17.05
CA GLN A 68 -44.95 -13.73 -15.72
C GLN A 68 -46.07 -13.83 -14.70
N ASP A 69 -46.19 -14.97 -14.01
CA ASP A 69 -47.01 -15.06 -12.80
C ASP A 69 -46.49 -14.01 -11.78
N PRO A 70 -47.27 -12.96 -11.47
CA PRO A 70 -46.80 -11.89 -10.59
C PRO A 70 -46.57 -12.38 -9.15
N HIS A 71 -47.22 -13.47 -8.77
CA HIS A 71 -47.06 -14.11 -7.46
C HIS A 71 -45.70 -14.81 -7.37
N VAL A 72 -45.27 -15.52 -8.42
CA VAL A 72 -43.95 -16.16 -8.48
C VAL A 72 -42.83 -15.11 -8.53
N ALA A 73 -42.97 -14.08 -9.38
CA ALA A 73 -42.00 -12.99 -9.46
C ALA A 73 -41.81 -12.28 -8.11
N LYS A 74 -42.92 -12.02 -7.41
CA LYS A 74 -42.90 -11.45 -6.05
C LYS A 74 -42.25 -12.39 -5.02
N LEU A 75 -42.58 -13.69 -5.05
CA LEU A 75 -42.02 -14.66 -4.10
C LEU A 75 -40.50 -14.78 -4.25
N VAL A 76 -39.98 -14.75 -5.48
CA VAL A 76 -38.54 -14.77 -5.76
C VAL A 76 -37.87 -13.48 -5.27
N ALA A 77 -38.46 -12.31 -5.52
CA ALA A 77 -37.90 -11.03 -5.04
C ALA A 77 -37.85 -10.94 -3.51
N GLU A 78 -38.87 -11.44 -2.80
CA GLU A 78 -38.88 -11.49 -1.33
C GLU A 78 -37.86 -12.52 -0.79
N LEU A 79 -37.68 -13.65 -1.46
CA LEU A 79 -36.69 -14.67 -1.07
C LEU A 79 -35.24 -14.18 -1.27
N ASP A 80 -34.96 -13.47 -2.37
CA ASP A 80 -33.65 -12.87 -2.65
C ASP A 80 -33.30 -11.79 -1.59
N LEU A 81 -34.26 -10.95 -1.20
CA LEU A 81 -34.08 -9.97 -0.12
C LEU A 81 -33.77 -10.61 1.24
N GLU A 82 -34.44 -11.71 1.60
CA GLU A 82 -34.19 -12.40 2.87
C GLU A 82 -32.82 -13.13 2.84
N LEU A 83 -32.42 -13.71 1.69
CA LEU A 83 -31.12 -14.37 1.48
C LEU A 83 -29.93 -13.39 1.49
N GLU A 84 -30.01 -12.24 0.80
CA GLU A 84 -28.91 -11.27 0.74
C GLU A 84 -28.58 -10.67 2.12
N SER A 85 -29.55 -10.62 3.02
CA SER A 85 -29.40 -10.15 4.41
C SER A 85 -28.62 -11.10 5.33
N HIS A 86 -28.50 -12.39 4.97
CA HIS A 86 -27.96 -13.44 5.84
C HIS A 86 -26.70 -14.17 5.31
N LEU A 87 -26.18 -13.79 4.13
CA LEU A 87 -25.03 -14.46 3.51
C LEU A 87 -23.70 -13.70 3.66
N LEU A 88 -22.65 -14.45 4.06
CA LEU A 88 -21.26 -13.98 4.13
C LEU A 88 -20.71 -13.58 2.74
N PRO A 89 -19.73 -12.64 2.65
CA PRO A 89 -19.28 -12.04 1.39
C PRO A 89 -18.88 -13.02 0.29
N GLY A 90 -18.03 -14.02 0.57
CA GLY A 90 -17.62 -15.02 -0.42
C GLY A 90 -18.79 -15.80 -1.04
N ARG A 91 -19.88 -16.04 -0.29
CA ARG A 91 -21.09 -16.72 -0.80
C ARG A 91 -21.92 -15.84 -1.75
N ARG A 92 -21.80 -14.51 -1.67
CA ARG A 92 -22.43 -13.59 -2.64
C ARG A 92 -21.81 -13.68 -4.03
N LYS A 93 -20.50 -13.92 -4.14
CA LYS A 93 -19.81 -14.12 -5.44
C LYS A 93 -20.31 -15.38 -6.17
N LEU A 94 -20.60 -16.47 -5.45
CA LEU A 94 -21.19 -17.67 -6.07
C LEU A 94 -22.61 -17.42 -6.59
N LEU A 95 -23.45 -16.71 -5.83
CA LEU A 95 -24.79 -16.30 -6.28
C LEU A 95 -24.73 -15.30 -7.45
N GLY A 96 -23.79 -14.37 -7.46
CA GLY A 96 -23.53 -13.47 -8.59
C GLY A 96 -23.13 -14.26 -9.84
N TYR A 97 -22.12 -15.13 -9.74
CA TYR A 97 -21.70 -15.99 -10.84
C TYR A 97 -22.85 -16.85 -11.39
N LEU A 98 -23.71 -17.41 -10.52
CA LEU A 98 -24.88 -18.18 -10.95
C LEU A 98 -25.99 -17.31 -11.56
N ARG A 99 -26.23 -16.08 -11.07
CA ARG A 99 -27.13 -15.09 -11.70
C ARG A 99 -26.63 -14.71 -13.10
N ASP A 100 -25.34 -14.39 -13.23
CA ASP A 100 -24.73 -13.99 -14.51
C ASP A 100 -24.69 -15.15 -15.50
N ARG A 101 -24.43 -16.37 -15.03
CA ARG A 101 -24.50 -17.60 -15.83
C ARG A 101 -25.92 -17.87 -16.33
N ALA A 102 -26.93 -17.82 -15.46
CA ALA A 102 -28.33 -18.02 -15.84
C ALA A 102 -28.84 -16.94 -16.82
N ARG A 103 -28.35 -15.70 -16.69
CA ARG A 103 -28.63 -14.60 -17.64
C ARG A 103 -27.94 -14.82 -18.99
N ALA A 104 -26.68 -15.26 -19.01
CA ALA A 104 -25.94 -15.51 -20.25
C ALA A 104 -26.44 -16.74 -21.01
N ASP A 105 -26.81 -17.81 -20.30
CA ASP A 105 -27.29 -19.06 -20.89
C ASP A 105 -28.82 -19.01 -21.20
N GLY A 106 -29.53 -17.93 -20.87
CA GLY A 106 -30.92 -17.66 -21.27
C GLY A 106 -32.01 -18.48 -20.57
N VAL A 107 -31.67 -19.29 -19.55
CA VAL A 107 -32.59 -20.26 -18.92
C VAL A 107 -32.97 -19.83 -17.50
N LEU A 108 -34.27 -19.59 -17.28
CA LEU A 108 -34.83 -19.39 -15.93
C LEU A 108 -34.83 -20.71 -15.12
N PRO A 109 -34.68 -20.67 -13.79
CA PRO A 109 -34.37 -21.84 -12.96
C PRO A 109 -35.56 -22.79 -12.66
N SER A 110 -36.53 -22.93 -13.57
CA SER A 110 -37.60 -23.94 -13.45
C SER A 110 -37.11 -25.37 -13.70
N ALA A 111 -36.05 -25.54 -14.49
CA ALA A 111 -35.54 -26.86 -14.91
C ALA A 111 -34.80 -27.67 -13.82
N TYR A 112 -34.34 -27.04 -12.74
CA TYR A 112 -33.55 -27.68 -11.68
C TYR A 112 -34.38 -28.06 -10.45
N GLY A 113 -35.32 -28.98 -10.66
CA GLY A 113 -36.30 -29.41 -9.64
C GLY A 113 -35.68 -29.99 -8.36
N HIS A 114 -36.23 -29.57 -7.21
CA HIS A 114 -36.16 -30.10 -5.83
C HIS A 114 -34.83 -30.58 -5.20
N HIS A 115 -33.96 -31.31 -5.89
CA HIS A 115 -32.72 -31.83 -5.31
C HIS A 115 -31.67 -30.73 -5.09
N SER A 116 -31.58 -29.74 -5.98
CA SER A 116 -30.67 -28.59 -5.87
C SER A 116 -30.88 -27.80 -4.57
N TYR A 117 -32.12 -27.45 -4.24
CA TYR A 117 -32.44 -26.73 -3.00
C TYR A 117 -32.14 -27.55 -1.73
N ARG A 118 -32.33 -28.88 -1.78
CA ARG A 118 -31.97 -29.78 -0.67
C ARG A 118 -30.46 -29.87 -0.46
N ALA A 119 -29.67 -29.78 -1.54
CA ALA A 119 -28.21 -29.68 -1.48
C ALA A 119 -27.75 -28.30 -0.95
N ILE A 120 -28.34 -27.21 -1.45
CA ILE A 120 -28.05 -25.83 -1.01
C ILE A 120 -28.30 -25.67 0.48
N GLY A 121 -29.46 -26.08 0.99
CA GLY A 121 -29.76 -26.01 2.44
C GLY A 121 -28.77 -26.80 3.30
N LYS A 122 -28.33 -27.97 2.82
CA LYS A 122 -27.36 -28.83 3.50
C LYS A 122 -25.92 -28.27 3.46
N ALA A 123 -25.55 -27.54 2.41
CA ALA A 123 -24.28 -26.81 2.29
C ALA A 123 -24.28 -25.45 3.03
N ALA A 124 -25.45 -24.84 3.19
CA ALA A 124 -25.61 -23.55 3.86
C ALA A 124 -25.39 -23.65 5.38
N GLY A 125 -25.79 -24.78 6.00
CA GLY A 125 -25.62 -25.06 7.44
C GLY A 125 -26.72 -24.49 8.33
N LEU A 126 -27.87 -24.11 7.74
CA LEU A 126 -28.95 -23.40 8.43
C LEU A 126 -29.78 -24.37 9.29
N LYS A 127 -29.78 -24.17 10.61
CA LYS A 127 -30.66 -24.88 11.56
C LYS A 127 -31.66 -24.00 12.30
N ASP A 128 -31.33 -22.73 12.53
CA ASP A 128 -32.16 -21.80 13.30
C ASP A 128 -32.31 -20.46 12.56
N ILE A 129 -33.52 -20.15 12.10
CA ILE A 129 -33.91 -18.84 11.57
C ILE A 129 -35.27 -18.45 12.16
N GLN A 130 -35.36 -17.29 12.81
CA GLN A 130 -36.63 -16.75 13.29
C GLN A 130 -37.29 -15.88 12.21
N LEU A 131 -38.21 -16.48 11.44
CA LEU A 131 -38.94 -15.78 10.37
C LEU A 131 -39.81 -14.64 10.90
N ARG A 132 -39.72 -13.48 10.23
CA ARG A 132 -40.51 -12.28 10.56
C ARG A 132 -42.01 -12.57 10.55
N ARG A 133 -42.74 -11.91 11.45
CA ARG A 133 -44.18 -12.12 11.62
C ARG A 133 -44.94 -11.41 10.49
N GLY A 134 -45.38 -12.18 9.49
CA GLY A 134 -46.17 -11.68 8.36
C GLY A 134 -45.54 -11.85 6.98
N SER A 135 -44.40 -12.53 6.82
CA SER A 135 -43.91 -12.90 5.48
C SER A 135 -44.82 -13.97 4.84
N PRO A 136 -44.99 -13.98 3.50
CA PRO A 136 -45.74 -15.04 2.80
C PRO A 136 -45.18 -16.43 3.07
N LEU A 137 -43.85 -16.53 3.20
CA LEU A 137 -43.13 -17.75 3.61
C LEU A 137 -43.65 -18.28 4.96
N ARG A 138 -43.95 -17.37 5.91
CA ARG A 138 -44.52 -17.77 7.20
C ARG A 138 -45.95 -18.26 7.07
N SER A 139 -46.82 -17.66 6.26
CA SER A 139 -48.17 -18.21 6.01
C SER A 139 -48.15 -19.60 5.36
N TYR A 140 -47.12 -19.92 4.57
CA TYR A 140 -46.91 -21.26 4.01
C TYR A 140 -46.46 -22.30 5.06
N LEU A 141 -45.87 -21.84 6.18
CA LEU A 141 -45.32 -22.66 7.27
C LEU A 141 -46.17 -22.64 8.57
N ASP A 142 -47.13 -21.71 8.69
CA ASP A 142 -47.93 -21.51 9.91
C ASP A 142 -48.84 -22.69 10.32
N PRO A 143 -49.22 -23.67 9.45
CA PRO A 143 -49.85 -24.92 9.90
C PRO A 143 -48.97 -25.78 10.82
N TYR A 144 -47.65 -25.53 10.84
CA TYR A 144 -46.65 -26.38 11.49
C TYR A 144 -45.95 -25.72 12.70
N LEU A 145 -46.45 -24.58 13.21
CA LEU A 145 -45.83 -23.83 14.32
C LEU A 145 -46.85 -23.33 15.37
N PRO A 146 -46.61 -23.52 16.68
CA PRO A 146 -47.50 -23.04 17.75
C PRO A 146 -47.43 -21.51 17.95
N ARG A 147 -48.50 -20.91 18.51
CA ARG A 147 -48.78 -19.45 18.51
C ARG A 147 -48.98 -18.83 19.90
N VAL A 148 -48.41 -17.64 20.15
CA VAL A 148 -48.70 -16.72 21.29
C VAL A 148 -48.77 -15.24 20.82
N ARG A 149 -49.51 -14.34 21.50
CA ARG A 149 -49.92 -12.98 21.02
C ARG A 149 -49.22 -11.77 21.71
N VAL A 150 -49.62 -10.52 21.37
CA VAL A 150 -48.94 -9.20 21.57
C VAL A 150 -49.98 -8.05 21.72
N ALA A 151 -49.66 -6.88 22.36
CA ALA A 151 -50.44 -5.60 22.29
C ALA A 151 -49.61 -4.30 22.64
N PRO A 152 -49.93 -3.07 22.12
CA PRO A 152 -49.25 -1.75 22.38
C PRO A 152 -50.20 -0.51 22.63
N VAL A 153 -49.80 0.77 22.34
CA VAL A 153 -50.58 2.08 22.09
C VAL A 153 -50.19 3.35 22.94
N SER A 154 -50.66 4.57 22.57
CA SER A 154 -50.11 5.99 22.69
C SER A 154 -51.22 7.13 22.92
N THR A 155 -51.17 8.50 22.79
CA THR A 155 -50.30 9.61 22.20
C THR A 155 -50.79 11.10 22.55
N PHE A 156 -50.03 12.20 22.17
CA PHE A 156 -50.42 13.61 21.73
C PHE A 156 -50.57 14.94 22.63
N HIS A 157 -50.15 16.12 22.05
CA HIS A 157 -50.40 17.64 22.19
C HIS A 157 -50.65 18.43 23.53
N GLY A 158 -50.66 19.81 23.68
CA GLY A 158 -50.31 21.03 22.84
C GLY A 158 -50.76 22.45 23.37
N THR A 159 -50.30 23.61 22.78
CA THR A 159 -50.66 25.10 22.97
C THR A 159 -50.14 25.91 24.21
N GLY A 160 -50.18 27.27 24.40
CA GLY A 160 -50.72 28.51 23.71
C GLY A 160 -50.21 29.91 24.29
N GLU A 161 -50.80 31.11 23.98
CA GLU A 161 -50.30 32.52 24.30
C GLU A 161 -51.43 33.61 24.53
N PRO A 162 -51.30 34.78 25.24
CA PRO A 162 -50.75 36.10 24.74
C PRO A 162 -50.23 37.16 25.80
N THR A 163 -50.11 38.49 25.51
CA THR A 163 -49.28 39.52 26.26
C THR A 163 -49.92 40.91 26.64
N ARG A 164 -49.24 41.74 27.50
CA ARG A 164 -49.52 43.19 27.77
C ARG A 164 -48.32 44.01 28.35
N ARG A 165 -48.51 45.33 28.65
CA ARG A 165 -47.49 46.41 28.85
C ARG A 165 -46.43 46.24 29.99
N PRO A 166 -45.26 46.93 29.91
CA PRO A 166 -44.14 46.78 30.86
C PRO A 166 -44.21 47.69 32.11
N ILE A 167 -43.72 47.16 33.24
CA ILE A 167 -43.60 47.80 34.57
C ILE A 167 -42.14 48.26 34.81
N THR A 168 -41.90 49.35 35.53
CA THR A 168 -40.52 49.83 35.80
C THR A 168 -39.77 48.93 36.78
N LEU A 169 -38.43 48.99 36.75
CA LEU A 169 -37.59 48.15 37.63
C LEU A 169 -37.78 48.46 39.11
N ALA A 170 -37.99 49.73 39.48
CA ALA A 170 -38.16 50.12 40.88
C ALA A 170 -39.51 49.63 41.45
N ASP A 171 -40.57 49.73 40.65
CA ASP A 171 -41.90 49.22 41.01
C ASP A 171 -41.85 47.69 41.17
N LYS A 172 -41.19 47.00 40.23
CA LYS A 172 -40.95 45.55 40.33
C LYS A 172 -40.20 45.16 41.61
N VAL A 173 -39.17 45.90 42.04
CA VAL A 173 -38.44 45.58 43.29
C VAL A 173 -39.36 45.71 44.51
N ARG A 174 -40.12 46.80 44.61
CA ARG A 174 -41.04 47.01 45.73
C ARG A 174 -42.14 45.97 45.72
N GLN A 175 -42.83 45.81 44.59
CA GLN A 175 -43.88 44.81 44.44
C GLN A 175 -43.40 43.40 44.81
N TYR A 176 -42.23 42.96 44.33
CA TYR A 176 -41.67 41.66 44.71
C TYR A 176 -41.36 41.53 46.22
N VAL A 177 -40.87 42.60 46.86
CA VAL A 177 -40.64 42.64 48.32
C VAL A 177 -41.97 42.58 49.07
N ASP A 178 -42.92 43.42 48.70
CA ASP A 178 -44.23 43.54 49.35
C ASP A 178 -45.05 42.26 49.15
N ASP A 179 -45.04 41.65 47.95
CA ASP A 179 -45.65 40.35 47.65
C ASP A 179 -44.99 39.23 48.47
N CYS A 180 -43.66 39.22 48.63
CA CYS A 180 -42.98 38.22 49.47
C CYS A 180 -43.31 38.39 50.96
N ILE A 181 -43.48 39.63 51.45
CA ILE A 181 -43.94 39.90 52.83
C ILE A 181 -45.40 39.43 52.98
N LEU A 182 -46.31 39.82 52.07
CA LEU A 182 -47.74 39.51 52.17
C LEU A 182 -48.03 38.01 52.15
N ASN A 183 -47.32 37.27 51.28
CA ASN A 183 -47.50 35.84 51.10
C ASN A 183 -46.58 35.00 52.00
N ASN A 184 -45.80 35.64 52.90
CA ASN A 184 -44.76 35.01 53.73
C ASN A 184 -43.79 34.12 52.92
N HIS A 185 -43.47 34.55 51.69
CA HIS A 185 -42.68 33.78 50.73
C HIS A 185 -41.17 34.07 50.94
N PRO A 186 -40.35 33.06 51.23
CA PRO A 186 -38.97 33.27 51.65
C PRO A 186 -38.05 33.55 50.46
N ILE A 187 -37.34 34.67 50.48
CA ILE A 187 -36.57 35.15 49.31
C ILE A 187 -35.26 34.36 49.09
N PRO A 188 -34.82 34.13 47.83
CA PRO A 188 -33.93 33.01 47.53
C PRO A 188 -32.50 33.20 48.08
N SER A 189 -31.90 32.11 48.56
CA SER A 189 -30.55 32.10 49.15
C SER A 189 -29.45 31.73 48.14
N ASP A 190 -28.25 32.29 48.29
CA ASP A 190 -27.06 31.89 47.53
C ASP A 190 -26.50 30.51 47.97
N GLY A 191 -27.02 29.98 49.08
CA GLY A 191 -26.56 28.75 49.73
C GLY A 191 -25.48 28.96 50.78
N LYS A 192 -25.19 30.22 51.14
CA LYS A 192 -24.25 30.63 52.20
C LYS A 192 -24.91 31.57 53.23
N GLY A 193 -26.24 31.48 53.35
CA GLY A 193 -27.03 32.32 54.25
C GLY A 193 -27.14 33.79 53.80
N ARG A 194 -27.06 34.06 52.50
CA ARG A 194 -27.16 35.42 51.93
C ARG A 194 -28.17 35.46 50.80
N VAL A 195 -28.73 36.64 50.54
CA VAL A 195 -29.63 36.89 49.41
C VAL A 195 -28.97 36.53 48.07
N SER A 196 -29.57 35.61 47.33
CA SER A 196 -29.20 35.31 45.95
C SER A 196 -29.64 36.46 45.04
N ARG A 197 -28.69 37.34 44.72
CA ARG A 197 -28.91 38.47 43.79
C ARG A 197 -29.30 37.98 42.39
N GLU A 198 -28.80 36.81 42.01
CA GLU A 198 -29.13 36.15 40.74
C GLU A 198 -30.51 35.48 40.79
N GLY A 199 -30.91 34.94 41.94
CA GLY A 199 -32.24 34.37 42.16
C GLY A 199 -33.35 35.40 42.18
N ILE A 200 -33.18 36.49 42.93
CA ILE A 200 -34.13 37.62 42.92
C ILE A 200 -34.24 38.23 41.52
N ALA A 201 -33.12 38.45 40.82
CA ALA A 201 -33.15 38.96 39.45
C ALA A 201 -33.90 38.02 38.47
N HIS A 202 -33.79 36.70 38.67
CA HIS A 202 -34.53 35.70 37.89
C HIS A 202 -36.04 35.68 38.23
N GLU A 203 -36.42 35.61 39.51
CA GLU A 203 -37.83 35.57 39.92
C GLU A 203 -38.58 36.86 39.58
N MET A 204 -37.89 38.01 39.60
CA MET A 204 -38.42 39.28 39.12
C MET A 204 -38.43 39.42 37.57
N GLY A 205 -37.72 38.54 36.86
CA GLY A 205 -37.53 38.59 35.41
C GLY A 205 -36.82 39.87 34.92
N VAL A 206 -35.66 40.21 35.49
CA VAL A 206 -34.93 41.47 35.20
C VAL A 206 -33.40 41.29 35.15
N SER A 207 -32.73 42.13 34.34
CA SER A 207 -31.27 42.16 34.22
C SER A 207 -30.66 43.32 35.01
N TRP A 208 -29.60 43.06 35.78
CA TRP A 208 -28.89 44.07 36.58
C TRP A 208 -27.46 44.29 36.06
N ASN A 209 -27.12 45.49 35.59
CA ASN A 209 -25.71 45.89 35.36
C ASN A 209 -24.98 46.10 36.71
N LYS A 210 -23.65 46.25 36.73
CA LYS A 210 -22.88 46.31 38.00
C LYS A 210 -23.14 47.57 38.83
N THR A 211 -23.52 48.69 38.21
CA THR A 211 -23.44 50.02 38.81
C THR A 211 -24.75 50.49 39.48
N SER A 212 -25.90 49.90 39.13
CA SER A 212 -27.22 50.29 39.69
C SER A 212 -27.61 49.56 40.98
N ARG A 213 -26.77 48.65 41.50
CA ARG A 213 -27.20 47.57 42.41
C ARG A 213 -27.42 47.98 43.88
N THR A 214 -26.72 48.99 44.38
CA THR A 214 -26.62 49.24 45.82
C THR A 214 -27.92 49.72 46.49
N PRO A 215 -28.72 50.64 45.91
CA PRO A 215 -29.92 51.17 46.60
C PRO A 215 -31.02 50.11 46.79
N TYR A 216 -31.31 49.32 45.76
CA TYR A 216 -32.43 48.37 45.76
C TYR A 216 -32.19 47.16 46.67
N ILE A 217 -30.94 46.69 46.77
CA ILE A 217 -30.55 45.64 47.71
C ILE A 217 -30.69 46.11 49.17
N ARG A 218 -30.64 47.42 49.44
CA ARG A 218 -30.79 47.97 50.81
C ARG A 218 -32.19 47.71 51.37
N ILE A 219 -33.24 47.94 50.58
CA ILE A 219 -34.65 47.69 50.93
C ILE A 219 -34.86 46.24 51.39
N ILE A 220 -34.25 45.30 50.66
CA ILE A 220 -34.35 43.85 50.93
C ILE A 220 -33.61 43.49 52.22
N HIS A 221 -32.43 44.08 52.45
CA HIS A 221 -31.68 43.85 53.70
C HIS A 221 -32.33 44.53 54.92
N GLU A 222 -32.99 45.68 54.77
CA GLU A 222 -33.77 46.33 55.82
C GLU A 222 -34.97 45.45 56.22
N ALA A 223 -35.75 44.96 55.26
CA ALA A 223 -36.86 44.04 55.54
C ALA A 223 -36.43 42.69 56.15
N LEU A 224 -35.24 42.17 55.79
CA LEU A 224 -34.65 41.00 56.44
C LEU A 224 -34.15 41.29 57.87
N ALA A 225 -33.54 42.46 58.11
CA ALA A 225 -33.02 42.84 59.43
C ALA A 225 -34.16 43.10 60.44
N ASP A 226 -35.27 43.68 59.98
CA ASP A 226 -36.49 43.88 60.77
C ASP A 226 -37.28 42.57 61.02
N GLY A 227 -36.84 41.43 60.50
CA GLY A 227 -37.54 40.15 60.58
C GLY A 227 -38.84 40.06 59.75
N ARG A 228 -39.08 41.02 58.85
CA ARG A 228 -40.28 41.10 57.99
C ARG A 228 -40.18 40.20 56.74
N LEU A 229 -38.98 39.77 56.39
CA LEU A 229 -38.69 38.74 55.38
C LEU A 229 -37.85 37.61 55.98
N SER A 230 -37.88 36.45 55.34
CA SER A 230 -37.00 35.31 55.64
C SER A 230 -36.23 34.87 54.39
N LEU A 231 -35.08 34.20 54.58
CA LEU A 231 -34.28 33.62 53.49
C LEU A 231 -34.74 32.18 53.20
N GLY A 232 -35.01 31.90 51.92
CA GLY A 232 -35.42 30.58 51.43
C GLY A 232 -34.26 29.63 51.14
N GLU A 233 -34.57 28.54 50.46
CA GLU A 233 -33.56 27.56 50.04
C GLU A 233 -32.55 28.12 49.03
N ARG A 234 -31.49 27.34 48.79
CA ARG A 234 -30.46 27.69 47.81
C ARG A 234 -31.04 27.70 46.40
N TRP A 235 -31.13 28.89 45.82
CA TRP A 235 -31.60 29.11 44.46
C TRP A 235 -30.80 28.33 43.42
N ARG A 236 -31.49 27.79 42.41
CA ARG A 236 -30.92 27.12 41.24
C ARG A 236 -31.69 27.55 39.98
N PRO A 237 -31.02 27.90 38.86
CA PRO A 237 -31.73 28.30 37.62
C PRO A 237 -32.60 27.17 37.07
N ALA A 238 -33.86 27.46 36.74
CA ALA A 238 -34.79 26.48 36.18
C ALA A 238 -34.44 26.10 34.73
N ASP A 239 -34.02 27.08 33.91
CA ASP A 239 -33.64 26.88 32.49
C ASP A 239 -32.24 26.26 32.28
N ALA A 240 -31.83 25.39 33.20
CA ALA A 240 -30.64 24.56 33.05
C ALA A 240 -30.91 23.42 32.05
N MET A 241 -30.99 23.76 30.74
CA MET A 241 -31.15 22.82 29.60
C MET A 241 -30.51 21.47 29.91
N THR A 242 -31.34 20.42 30.03
CA THR A 242 -30.86 19.09 30.42
C THR A 242 -29.80 18.59 29.45
N VAL A 243 -28.90 17.72 29.91
CA VAL A 243 -27.84 17.14 29.07
C VAL A 243 -28.41 16.44 27.83
N LEU A 244 -29.63 15.89 27.93
CA LEU A 244 -30.40 15.34 26.81
C LEU A 244 -30.88 16.42 25.82
N GLN A 245 -31.54 17.49 26.28
CA GLN A 245 -31.93 18.60 25.41
C GLN A 245 -30.72 19.29 24.77
N ARG A 246 -29.61 19.45 25.49
CA ARG A 246 -28.35 20.01 24.99
C ARG A 246 -27.70 19.09 23.94
N ARG A 247 -27.79 17.76 24.10
CA ARG A 247 -27.40 16.80 23.05
C ARG A 247 -28.33 16.82 21.84
N ALA A 248 -29.64 16.90 22.03
CA ALA A 248 -30.62 17.00 20.95
C ALA A 248 -30.39 18.26 20.11
N ARG A 249 -30.22 19.43 20.75
CA ARG A 249 -29.93 20.70 20.06
C ARG A 249 -28.56 20.69 19.35
N LEU A 250 -27.57 19.99 19.90
CA LEU A 250 -26.30 19.74 19.19
C LEU A 250 -26.48 18.82 17.97
N ALA A 251 -27.36 17.81 18.03
CA ALA A 251 -27.63 16.91 16.90
C ALA A 251 -28.40 17.62 15.79
N GLU A 252 -29.35 18.49 16.15
CA GLU A 252 -30.13 19.34 15.25
C GLU A 252 -29.20 20.33 14.50
N LEU A 253 -28.34 21.05 15.23
CA LEU A 253 -27.32 21.93 14.62
C LEU A 253 -26.28 21.15 13.79
N LYS A 254 -25.91 19.94 14.22
CA LYS A 254 -25.00 19.07 13.46
C LYS A 254 -25.64 18.62 12.14
N ALA A 255 -26.93 18.26 12.12
CA ALA A 255 -27.65 17.87 10.91
C ALA A 255 -27.69 19.01 9.88
N VAL A 256 -27.95 20.25 10.31
CA VAL A 256 -27.87 21.44 9.43
C VAL A 256 -26.44 21.69 8.95
N ALA A 257 -25.43 21.47 9.80
CA ALA A 257 -24.02 21.54 9.41
C ALA A 257 -23.51 20.30 8.61
N ASP A 258 -24.33 19.26 8.47
CA ASP A 258 -24.08 18.08 7.64
C ASP A 258 -24.82 18.20 6.27
N SER A 259 -25.80 19.10 6.13
CA SER A 259 -26.58 19.33 4.90
C SER A 259 -26.05 20.41 3.95
N PHE A 260 -24.90 21.03 4.24
CA PHE A 260 -24.23 21.95 3.32
C PHE A 260 -23.32 21.19 2.34
N ASP A 261 -23.86 20.80 1.20
CA ASP A 261 -23.08 20.32 0.04
C ASP A 261 -22.99 21.44 -1.01
N VAL A 262 -21.77 21.88 -1.34
CA VAL A 262 -21.51 22.94 -2.33
C VAL A 262 -20.25 22.60 -3.14
N PRO A 263 -20.40 21.98 -4.32
CA PRO A 263 -19.29 21.72 -5.22
C PRO A 263 -18.66 23.02 -5.77
N GLY A 264 -17.38 23.24 -5.49
CA GLY A 264 -16.52 24.17 -6.25
C GLY A 264 -16.46 25.65 -5.83
N GLY A 265 -17.12 26.08 -4.75
CA GLY A 265 -17.16 27.49 -4.33
C GLY A 265 -15.88 27.98 -3.62
N LYS A 266 -15.12 28.90 -4.25
CA LYS A 266 -14.15 29.77 -3.56
C LYS A 266 -14.88 30.93 -2.86
N ILE A 267 -14.40 31.35 -1.69
CA ILE A 267 -14.73 32.65 -1.09
C ILE A 267 -13.73 33.71 -1.61
N PRO A 268 -14.14 34.96 -1.94
CA PRO A 268 -13.27 35.94 -2.60
C PRO A 268 -12.05 36.39 -1.80
N GLU A 269 -10.97 36.75 -2.51
CA GLU A 269 -9.68 37.11 -1.93
C GLU A 269 -9.46 38.65 -1.94
N SER A 270 -9.36 39.24 -0.75
CA SER A 270 -8.90 40.63 -0.47
C SER A 270 -9.91 41.77 -0.78
N LYS A 271 -9.75 43.02 -0.30
CA LYS A 271 -8.68 43.58 0.57
C LYS A 271 -9.16 44.67 1.57
N ALA A 272 -10.45 44.77 1.88
CA ALA A 272 -10.99 45.72 2.86
C ALA A 272 -11.62 44.99 4.06
N ARG A 273 -11.28 45.42 5.28
CA ARG A 273 -11.95 45.02 6.54
C ARG A 273 -13.35 45.70 6.54
N ILE A 274 -14.39 45.22 7.24
CA ILE A 274 -14.49 44.46 8.49
C ILE A 274 -15.70 43.51 8.42
N GLY A 275 -15.58 42.30 8.99
CA GLY A 275 -16.75 41.48 9.40
C GLY A 275 -17.39 40.62 8.31
N ALA A 276 -16.92 39.38 8.15
CA ALA A 276 -17.56 38.37 7.29
C ALA A 276 -17.36 36.94 7.81
N VAL A 277 -18.09 36.59 8.86
CA VAL A 277 -19.01 35.44 8.71
C VAL A 277 -20.38 36.10 8.58
N ASP A 278 -21.10 35.81 7.51
CA ASP A 278 -22.42 36.38 7.29
C ASP A 278 -23.44 35.66 8.19
N TYR A 279 -23.55 36.15 9.44
CA TYR A 279 -24.46 35.62 10.43
C TYR A 279 -25.93 35.96 10.11
N GLU A 280 -26.22 36.99 9.30
CA GLU A 280 -27.59 37.28 8.84
C GLU A 280 -28.02 36.29 7.75
N HIS A 281 -27.13 35.93 6.83
CA HIS A 281 -27.37 34.87 5.86
C HIS A 281 -27.55 33.50 6.56
N LEU A 282 -26.71 33.17 7.55
CA LEU A 282 -26.88 31.95 8.35
C LEU A 282 -28.16 31.96 9.23
N ALA A 283 -28.58 33.12 9.75
CA ALA A 283 -29.82 33.26 10.51
C ALA A 283 -31.07 33.18 9.62
N SER A 284 -31.01 33.70 8.38
CA SER A 284 -32.11 33.60 7.42
C SER A 284 -32.27 32.17 6.89
N LEU A 285 -31.16 31.48 6.55
CA LEU A 285 -31.17 30.05 6.16
C LEU A 285 -31.71 29.12 7.27
N THR A 286 -31.61 29.52 8.55
CA THR A 286 -32.17 28.77 9.69
C THR A 286 -33.51 29.31 10.20
N GLY A 287 -34.06 30.35 9.56
CA GLY A 287 -35.41 30.86 9.75
C GLY A 287 -35.74 31.44 11.13
N ARG A 288 -34.75 31.72 12.00
CA ARG A 288 -34.98 32.20 13.38
C ARG A 288 -33.93 33.21 13.84
N ILE A 289 -34.28 34.49 13.74
CA ILE A 289 -33.49 35.60 14.28
C ILE A 289 -33.51 35.56 15.82
N HIS A 290 -32.35 35.48 16.47
CA HIS A 290 -32.24 35.67 17.92
C HIS A 290 -30.92 36.38 18.29
N PRO A 291 -30.94 37.66 18.72
CA PRO A 291 -29.73 38.50 18.83
C PRO A 291 -28.65 38.04 19.82
N THR A 292 -28.91 37.05 20.65
CA THR A 292 -28.06 36.67 21.79
C THR A 292 -26.98 35.62 21.47
N LEU A 293 -27.02 34.97 20.30
CA LEU A 293 -26.07 33.90 19.96
C LEU A 293 -24.74 34.38 19.38
N GLU A 294 -24.72 35.49 18.65
CA GLU A 294 -23.51 36.07 18.04
C GLU A 294 -22.42 36.39 19.09
N HIS A 295 -22.86 36.84 20.27
CA HIS A 295 -22.01 37.22 21.39
C HIS A 295 -21.74 36.04 22.37
N SER A 296 -22.29 34.85 22.11
CA SER A 296 -22.09 33.67 22.93
C SER A 296 -20.72 33.05 22.67
N LYS A 297 -19.80 33.19 23.62
CA LYS A 297 -18.46 32.54 23.54
C LYS A 297 -18.58 31.04 23.25
N GLY A 298 -19.53 30.35 23.89
CA GLY A 298 -19.75 28.91 23.68
C GLY A 298 -20.20 28.54 22.27
N TYR A 299 -20.83 29.46 21.52
CA TYR A 299 -21.18 29.24 20.12
C TYR A 299 -19.96 29.41 19.21
N ARG A 300 -19.13 30.46 19.42
CA ARG A 300 -17.82 30.58 18.75
C ARG A 300 -16.92 29.38 19.02
N ASP A 301 -16.77 28.98 20.27
CA ASP A 301 -15.92 27.85 20.68
C ASP A 301 -16.42 26.53 20.02
N TYR A 302 -17.73 26.35 19.85
CA TYR A 302 -18.33 25.18 19.17
C TYR A 302 -18.10 25.17 17.66
N VAL A 303 -18.29 26.30 16.96
CA VAL A 303 -18.02 26.42 15.52
C VAL A 303 -16.53 26.20 15.23
N LEU A 304 -15.64 26.79 16.05
CA LEU A 304 -14.19 26.57 15.97
C LEU A 304 -13.82 25.10 16.23
N ALA A 305 -14.50 24.41 17.15
CA ALA A 305 -14.27 22.99 17.41
C ALA A 305 -14.72 22.08 16.24
N ILE A 306 -15.78 22.44 15.50
CA ILE A 306 -16.21 21.72 14.30
C ILE A 306 -15.24 21.94 13.14
N ALA A 307 -14.82 23.19 12.87
CA ALA A 307 -13.83 23.49 11.84
C ALA A 307 -12.52 22.72 12.06
N ARG A 308 -12.01 22.73 13.31
CA ARG A 308 -10.83 21.94 13.73
C ARG A 308 -11.03 20.43 13.55
N ARG A 309 -12.23 19.89 13.79
CA ARG A 309 -12.54 18.46 13.58
C ARG A 309 -12.68 18.05 12.12
N ARG A 310 -13.00 18.97 11.21
CA ARG A 310 -13.11 18.71 9.76
C ARG A 310 -11.85 19.08 8.97
N GLY A 311 -10.76 19.47 9.65
CA GLY A 311 -9.52 19.92 9.02
C GLY A 311 -9.66 21.20 8.18
N THR A 312 -10.78 21.92 8.33
CA THR A 312 -11.11 23.06 7.48
C THR A 312 -10.44 24.32 8.01
N GLN A 313 -9.46 24.83 7.27
CA GLN A 313 -8.77 26.07 7.62
C GLN A 313 -9.70 27.27 7.36
N LEU A 314 -9.99 28.05 8.39
CA LEU A 314 -10.81 29.27 8.25
C LEU A 314 -9.99 30.34 7.51
N PRO A 315 -10.50 30.92 6.39
CA PRO A 315 -9.78 31.93 5.63
C PRO A 315 -9.39 33.13 6.51
N GLY A 316 -8.10 33.49 6.48
CA GLY A 316 -7.54 34.58 7.29
C GLY A 316 -7.06 34.20 8.69
N MET A 317 -7.30 32.97 9.17
CA MET A 317 -6.61 32.44 10.35
C MET A 317 -5.32 31.73 9.96
N THR A 318 -4.17 32.35 10.22
CA THR A 318 -2.89 31.61 10.30
C THR A 318 -3.00 30.52 11.37
N ALA A 319 -2.24 29.44 11.22
CA ALA A 319 -2.27 28.36 12.19
C ALA A 319 -1.83 28.91 13.57
N HIS A 320 -2.72 28.83 14.56
CA HIS A 320 -2.51 29.48 15.88
C HIS A 320 -1.21 29.08 16.58
N ASP A 321 -0.56 27.98 16.19
CA ASP A 321 0.77 27.63 16.68
C ASP A 321 1.86 28.68 16.37
N ASN A 322 1.73 29.48 15.30
CA ASN A 322 2.70 30.51 14.94
C ASN A 322 2.38 31.92 15.49
N SER A 323 1.30 32.11 16.26
CA SER A 323 1.00 33.45 16.81
C SER A 323 2.03 33.90 17.84
N VAL A 324 2.19 35.22 17.99
CA VAL A 324 3.03 35.84 19.04
C VAL A 324 2.74 35.23 20.42
N ALA A 325 1.48 35.06 20.80
CA ALA A 325 1.09 34.45 22.07
C ALA A 325 1.48 32.96 22.18
N ALA A 326 1.24 32.16 21.14
CA ALA A 326 1.59 30.74 21.14
C ALA A 326 3.11 30.48 21.08
N MET A 327 3.86 31.39 20.45
CA MET A 327 5.31 31.38 20.48
C MET A 327 5.83 31.79 21.86
N ARG A 328 5.26 32.82 22.50
CA ARG A 328 5.60 33.24 23.88
C ARG A 328 5.45 32.09 24.87
N ALA A 329 4.35 31.34 24.79
CA ALA A 329 4.10 30.18 25.63
C ALA A 329 5.12 29.04 25.37
N HIS A 330 5.45 28.78 24.10
CA HIS A 330 6.44 27.77 23.72
C HIS A 330 7.85 28.08 24.25
N ILE A 331 8.28 29.35 24.19
CA ILE A 331 9.56 29.80 24.75
C ILE A 331 9.64 29.53 26.24
N VAL A 332 8.59 29.89 27.00
CA VAL A 332 8.54 29.66 28.45
C VAL A 332 8.69 28.17 28.75
N ALA A 333 7.86 27.32 28.14
CA ALA A 333 7.87 25.88 28.38
C ALA A 333 9.24 25.23 28.08
N ARG A 334 9.84 25.52 26.91
CA ARG A 334 11.13 24.94 26.51
C ARG A 334 12.31 25.48 27.33
N VAL A 335 12.31 26.76 27.71
CA VAL A 335 13.37 27.33 28.56
C VAL A 335 13.28 26.75 29.97
N GLU A 336 12.09 26.54 30.54
CA GLU A 336 11.98 25.83 31.83
C GLU A 336 12.50 24.39 31.76
N GLU A 337 12.12 23.64 30.72
CA GLU A 337 12.56 22.27 30.48
C GLU A 337 14.10 22.17 30.38
N GLU A 338 14.74 23.04 29.58
CA GLU A 338 16.20 23.07 29.46
C GLU A 338 16.92 23.39 30.79
N GLN A 339 16.36 24.28 31.62
CA GLN A 339 16.99 24.64 32.90
C GLN A 339 16.78 23.56 33.98
N ARG A 340 15.62 22.89 34.00
CA ARG A 340 15.38 21.69 34.82
C ARG A 340 16.35 20.58 34.45
N ALA A 341 16.54 20.31 33.16
CA ALA A 341 17.49 19.30 32.67
C ALA A 341 18.97 19.62 33.00
N ARG A 342 19.29 20.88 33.32
CA ARG A 342 20.63 21.32 33.78
C ARG A 342 20.73 21.46 35.30
N GLY A 343 19.74 20.98 36.07
CA GLY A 343 19.73 21.04 37.54
C GLY A 343 19.84 22.45 38.13
N THR A 344 19.53 23.49 37.35
CA THR A 344 19.87 24.88 37.68
C THR A 344 18.71 25.58 38.37
N SER A 345 18.93 26.14 39.56
CA SER A 345 17.89 26.81 40.36
C SER A 345 17.39 28.14 39.78
N ALA A 346 18.17 28.79 38.90
CA ALA A 346 17.90 30.11 38.33
C ALA A 346 16.83 30.15 37.21
N ILE A 347 15.90 29.17 37.17
CA ILE A 347 14.91 28.98 36.10
C ILE A 347 14.13 30.28 35.80
N SER A 348 13.61 30.94 36.84
CA SER A 348 12.82 32.17 36.71
C SER A 348 13.58 33.30 35.98
N ASN A 349 14.86 33.48 36.31
CA ASN A 349 15.72 34.51 35.69
C ASN A 349 16.01 34.18 34.22
N ALA A 350 16.22 32.91 33.89
CA ALA A 350 16.40 32.47 32.51
C ALA A 350 15.13 32.68 31.68
N VAL A 351 13.96 32.29 32.20
CA VAL A 351 12.65 32.49 31.54
C VAL A 351 12.36 33.98 31.35
N ALA A 352 12.58 34.81 32.37
CA ALA A 352 12.41 36.26 32.28
C ALA A 352 13.32 36.89 31.21
N GLY A 353 14.59 36.48 31.13
CA GLY A 353 15.54 36.94 30.11
C GLY A 353 15.07 36.66 28.68
N HIS A 354 14.67 35.42 28.39
CA HIS A 354 14.17 35.04 27.06
C HIS A 354 12.81 35.70 26.73
N ARG A 355 11.90 35.78 27.70
CA ARG A 355 10.59 36.44 27.53
C ARG A 355 10.73 37.94 27.24
N ASN A 356 11.65 38.62 27.91
CA ASN A 356 11.88 40.06 27.74
C ASN A 356 12.66 40.36 26.45
N ALA A 357 13.56 39.47 26.01
CA ALA A 357 14.19 39.56 24.70
C ALA A 357 13.18 39.34 23.55
N PHE A 358 12.31 38.33 23.68
CA PHE A 358 11.23 38.07 22.72
C PHE A 358 10.25 39.24 22.62
N ALA A 359 9.82 39.81 23.75
CA ALA A 359 8.97 41.00 23.77
C ALA A 359 9.58 42.14 22.95
N ARG A 360 10.84 42.52 23.22
CA ARG A 360 11.53 43.59 22.47
C ARG A 360 11.57 43.34 20.96
N LEU A 361 11.71 42.09 20.50
CA LEU A 361 11.69 41.76 19.06
C LEU A 361 10.28 41.89 18.46
N VAL A 362 9.24 41.53 19.22
CA VAL A 362 7.83 41.68 18.84
C VAL A 362 7.44 43.17 18.78
N ASP A 363 7.87 43.95 19.79
CA ASP A 363 7.69 45.40 19.87
C ASP A 363 8.36 46.11 18.67
N GLU A 364 9.59 45.70 18.31
CA GLU A 364 10.33 46.24 17.15
C GLU A 364 9.71 45.81 15.81
N ALA A 365 9.12 44.62 15.74
CA ALA A 365 8.43 44.13 14.55
C ALA A 365 7.06 44.77 14.34
N GLY A 366 6.49 45.40 15.37
CA GLY A 366 5.14 45.97 15.36
C GLY A 366 4.03 44.92 15.34
N LEU A 367 4.22 43.80 16.04
CA LEU A 367 3.30 42.65 16.03
C LEU A 367 2.47 42.56 17.32
N GLU A 368 1.16 42.34 17.17
CA GLU A 368 0.23 42.14 18.29
C GLU A 368 0.14 40.67 18.73
N ALA A 369 -0.51 40.42 19.88
CA ALA A 369 -0.53 39.10 20.52
C ALA A 369 -1.11 37.95 19.67
N GLU A 370 -2.01 38.24 18.73
CA GLU A 370 -2.60 37.24 17.82
C GLU A 370 -1.93 37.21 16.43
N ASP A 371 -1.03 38.14 16.12
CA ASP A 371 -0.35 38.20 14.81
C ASP A 371 0.62 37.03 14.62
N ASP A 372 0.86 36.70 13.36
CA ASP A 372 1.86 35.71 12.95
C ASP A 372 3.28 36.20 13.27
N VAL A 373 4.04 35.38 14.01
CA VAL A 373 5.41 35.70 14.41
C VAL A 373 6.44 35.40 13.31
N SER A 374 6.07 34.63 12.28
CA SER A 374 6.99 34.20 11.21
C SER A 374 7.80 35.34 10.54
N PRO A 375 7.22 36.52 10.23
CA PRO A 375 7.97 37.64 9.65
C PRO A 375 9.13 38.17 10.53
N ALA A 376 9.03 38.04 11.86
CA ALA A 376 10.07 38.50 12.79
C ALA A 376 11.26 37.52 12.90
N PHE A 377 11.10 36.26 12.48
CA PHE A 377 12.13 35.21 12.58
C PHE A 377 12.72 34.74 11.24
N GLY A 378 12.04 35.06 10.13
CA GLY A 378 12.52 34.89 8.76
C GLY A 378 13.60 35.91 8.37
N GLU A 379 13.42 36.54 7.21
CA GLU A 379 14.43 37.41 6.58
C GLU A 379 14.76 38.65 7.41
N ARG A 380 13.76 39.27 8.04
CA ARG A 380 13.92 40.50 8.86
C ARG A 380 14.56 40.27 10.23
N PHE A 381 14.86 39.03 10.62
CA PHE A 381 15.39 38.77 11.98
C PHE A 381 16.69 39.51 12.28
N GLU A 382 17.65 39.57 11.33
CA GLU A 382 18.94 40.23 11.58
C GLU A 382 18.78 41.76 11.67
N GLU A 383 17.90 42.34 10.86
CA GLU A 383 17.50 43.77 10.86
C GLU A 383 16.86 44.15 12.21
N LEU A 384 15.81 43.42 12.62
CA LEU A 384 15.08 43.66 13.86
C LEU A 384 15.95 43.39 15.09
N SER A 385 16.78 42.33 15.07
CA SER A 385 17.76 42.05 16.13
C SER A 385 18.81 43.16 16.24
N ALA A 386 19.29 43.72 15.13
CA ALA A 386 20.19 44.86 15.15
C ALA A 386 19.52 46.11 15.73
N ALA A 387 18.28 46.42 15.34
CA ALA A 387 17.52 47.55 15.87
C ALA A 387 17.24 47.43 17.38
N VAL A 388 16.80 46.26 17.86
CA VAL A 388 16.60 45.97 19.29
C VAL A 388 17.88 46.16 20.10
N LEU A 389 19.04 45.79 19.53
CA LEU A 389 20.34 45.88 20.20
C LEU A 389 20.94 47.29 20.16
N ALA A 390 20.66 48.08 19.12
CA ALA A 390 21.06 49.48 19.05
C ALA A 390 20.38 50.33 20.15
N LYS A 391 19.19 49.93 20.60
CA LYS A 391 18.44 50.55 21.71
C LYS A 391 18.89 50.07 23.10
N ILE A 392 20.14 49.60 23.25
CA ILE A 392 20.71 49.13 24.53
C ILE A 392 22.12 49.70 24.72
N GLU A 393 22.23 50.75 25.53
CA GLU A 393 23.49 51.46 25.80
C GLU A 393 24.55 50.59 26.51
N ASN A 394 24.13 49.66 27.36
CA ASN A 394 25.05 48.80 28.12
C ASN A 394 25.50 47.58 27.28
N PRO A 395 26.81 47.44 26.95
CA PRO A 395 27.29 46.36 26.07
C PRO A 395 27.10 44.95 26.63
N ALA A 396 27.17 44.77 27.95
CA ALA A 396 26.95 43.47 28.59
C ALA A 396 25.46 43.06 28.52
N THR A 397 24.55 44.03 28.73
CA THR A 397 23.11 43.81 28.54
C THR A 397 22.77 43.50 27.08
N ALA A 398 23.37 44.22 26.12
CA ALA A 398 23.21 43.94 24.69
C ALA A 398 23.74 42.53 24.33
N GLY A 399 24.90 42.13 24.87
CA GLY A 399 25.44 40.77 24.72
C GLY A 399 24.55 39.67 25.30
N ASN A 400 23.81 39.96 26.38
CA ASN A 400 22.83 39.04 26.95
C ASN A 400 21.57 38.94 26.09
N VAL A 401 21.00 40.08 25.67
CA VAL A 401 19.82 40.11 24.79
C VAL A 401 20.11 39.43 23.46
N ARG A 402 21.27 39.66 22.84
CA ARG A 402 21.70 38.96 21.60
C ARG A 402 21.75 37.44 21.78
N ARG A 403 22.24 36.94 22.91
CA ARG A 403 22.24 35.50 23.21
C ARG A 403 20.83 34.94 23.37
N PHE A 404 19.93 35.66 24.03
CA PHE A 404 18.53 35.25 24.18
C PHE A 404 17.75 35.29 22.86
N LEU A 405 17.90 36.34 22.04
CA LEU A 405 17.27 36.44 20.71
C LEU A 405 17.67 35.26 19.80
N ASN A 406 18.97 34.97 19.72
CA ASN A 406 19.47 33.84 18.94
C ASN A 406 18.99 32.48 19.47
N HIS A 407 18.76 32.35 20.78
CA HIS A 407 18.16 31.13 21.33
C HIS A 407 16.66 31.03 20.98
N VAL A 408 15.91 32.13 21.11
CA VAL A 408 14.48 32.16 20.76
C VAL A 408 14.27 31.86 19.27
N ARG A 409 15.13 32.35 18.36
CA ARG A 409 15.10 31.96 16.94
C ARG A 409 15.34 30.47 16.73
N ARG A 410 16.24 29.84 17.49
CA ARG A 410 16.44 28.38 17.44
C ARG A 410 15.18 27.63 17.88
N LEU A 411 14.51 28.10 18.93
CA LEU A 411 13.24 27.51 19.39
C LEU A 411 12.12 27.71 18.34
N TYR A 412 12.05 28.88 17.68
CA TYR A 412 11.12 29.12 16.56
C TYR A 412 11.36 28.14 15.41
N LEU A 413 12.60 28.03 14.94
CA LEU A 413 12.97 27.14 13.83
C LEU A 413 12.76 25.66 14.20
N ALA A 414 12.96 25.27 15.45
CA ALA A 414 12.63 23.93 15.94
C ALA A 414 11.11 23.66 16.03
N LYS A 415 10.30 24.70 16.23
CA LYS A 415 8.82 24.60 16.23
C LYS A 415 8.26 24.49 14.80
N VAL A 416 8.80 25.28 13.87
CA VAL A 416 8.28 25.41 12.49
C VAL A 416 8.93 24.45 11.49
N GLY A 417 10.15 23.96 11.75
CA GLY A 417 10.95 23.15 10.83
C GLY A 417 10.37 21.80 10.39
N ALA A 418 9.23 21.37 10.94
CA ALA A 418 8.47 20.22 10.46
C ALA A 418 7.53 20.56 9.28
N ALA A 419 7.02 21.80 9.21
CA ALA A 419 5.94 22.21 8.31
C ALA A 419 6.43 22.86 7.00
N GLU A 420 7.45 23.72 7.07
CA GLU A 420 7.87 24.56 5.93
C GLU A 420 8.92 23.93 5.00
N LEU A 421 9.43 22.73 5.31
CA LEU A 421 10.42 22.07 4.46
C LEU A 421 9.84 21.82 3.05
N PRO A 422 10.59 22.10 1.96
CA PRO A 422 10.13 21.91 0.58
C PRO A 422 9.49 20.54 0.30
N GLY A 423 8.60 20.48 -0.69
CA GLY A 423 7.88 19.23 -1.03
C GLY A 423 8.77 18.07 -1.48
N ASP A 424 10.00 18.34 -1.91
CA ASP A 424 10.98 17.35 -2.35
C ASP A 424 12.22 17.26 -1.44
N LEU A 425 12.80 16.06 -1.37
CA LEU A 425 13.99 15.77 -0.57
C LEU A 425 15.20 16.62 -0.99
N ALA A 426 15.36 16.92 -2.28
CA ALA A 426 16.55 17.58 -2.80
C ALA A 426 16.66 19.00 -2.26
N LYS A 427 15.62 19.81 -2.45
CA LYS A 427 15.53 21.17 -1.87
C LYS A 427 15.51 21.15 -0.35
N SER A 428 14.88 20.15 0.28
CA SER A 428 14.89 20.01 1.73
C SER A 428 16.31 19.79 2.28
N LEU A 429 17.11 18.92 1.65
CA LEU A 429 18.52 18.73 2.02
C LEU A 429 19.35 19.98 1.75
N GLN A 430 19.18 20.65 0.60
CA GLN A 430 19.87 21.93 0.30
C GLN A 430 19.59 22.97 1.40
N HIS A 431 18.32 23.14 1.77
CA HIS A 431 17.85 24.10 2.78
C HIS A 431 18.41 23.76 4.18
N LEU A 432 18.35 22.50 4.60
CA LEU A 432 18.88 22.05 5.89
C LEU A 432 20.41 22.15 5.97
N ILE A 433 21.12 21.82 4.88
CA ILE A 433 22.57 21.95 4.76
C ILE A 433 22.99 23.43 4.88
N ALA A 434 22.28 24.33 4.20
CA ALA A 434 22.53 25.77 4.23
C ALA A 434 22.27 26.38 5.63
N ILE A 435 21.09 26.12 6.23
CA ILE A 435 20.71 26.68 7.54
C ILE A 435 21.65 26.19 8.65
N ASN A 436 22.00 24.90 8.66
CA ASN A 436 22.91 24.34 9.67
C ASN A 436 24.40 24.60 9.35
N LYS A 437 24.70 25.30 8.25
CA LYS A 437 26.06 25.65 7.78
C LYS A 437 27.03 24.45 7.74
N ILE A 438 26.50 23.25 7.48
CA ILE A 438 27.26 22.00 7.50
C ILE A 438 27.83 21.68 6.11
N THR A 439 29.03 21.10 6.04
CA THR A 439 29.57 20.61 4.77
C THR A 439 28.99 19.24 4.42
N ARG A 440 28.78 18.97 3.13
CA ARG A 440 28.30 17.67 2.60
C ARG A 440 29.15 16.48 3.10
N SER A 441 30.46 16.69 3.28
CA SER A 441 31.40 15.70 3.81
C SER A 441 31.23 15.45 5.31
N ALA A 442 30.90 16.49 6.10
CA ALA A 442 30.60 16.34 7.51
C ALA A 442 29.26 15.63 7.71
N LEU A 443 28.19 16.07 7.02
CA LEU A 443 26.89 15.41 7.08
C LEU A 443 26.99 13.93 6.73
N ALA A 444 27.70 13.59 5.64
CA ALA A 444 27.93 12.21 5.23
C ALA A 444 28.61 11.36 6.31
N ARG A 445 29.57 11.93 7.06
CA ARG A 445 30.24 11.25 8.17
C ARG A 445 29.27 10.97 9.32
N GLU A 446 28.56 11.98 9.81
CA GLU A 446 27.69 11.84 10.98
C GLU A 446 26.51 10.89 10.74
N VAL A 447 26.01 10.79 9.50
CA VAL A 447 24.94 9.84 9.14
C VAL A 447 25.44 8.50 8.60
N GLY A 448 26.76 8.29 8.58
CA GLY A 448 27.39 7.04 8.15
C GLY A 448 27.06 6.67 6.70
N CYS A 449 27.43 7.53 5.74
CA CYS A 449 27.31 7.24 4.31
C CYS A 449 28.43 7.87 3.47
N GLU A 450 28.52 7.49 2.20
CA GLU A 450 29.43 8.16 1.27
C GLU A 450 28.98 9.58 0.92
N ARG A 451 29.94 10.50 0.78
CA ARG A 451 29.72 11.89 0.32
C ARG A 451 28.95 11.96 -0.99
N HIS A 452 29.15 10.99 -1.90
CA HIS A 452 28.51 11.01 -3.22
C HIS A 452 26.99 10.81 -3.13
N LEU A 453 26.50 10.07 -2.12
CA LEU A 453 25.06 9.85 -1.91
C LEU A 453 24.36 11.14 -1.44
N VAL A 454 24.96 11.86 -0.49
CA VAL A 454 24.48 13.18 -0.05
C VAL A 454 24.36 14.12 -1.24
N VAL A 455 25.42 14.21 -2.07
CA VAL A 455 25.41 15.01 -3.31
C VAL A 455 24.28 14.57 -4.24
N TYR A 456 24.07 13.28 -4.48
CA TYR A 456 23.04 12.82 -5.41
C TYR A 456 21.60 13.02 -4.93
N TRP A 457 21.33 12.98 -3.62
CA TRP A 457 20.00 13.28 -3.08
C TRP A 457 19.75 14.79 -3.05
N GLU A 458 20.71 15.57 -2.56
CA GLU A 458 20.66 17.05 -2.53
C GLU A 458 20.50 17.66 -3.92
N THR A 459 21.12 17.07 -4.96
CA THR A 459 20.99 17.53 -6.36
C THR A 459 19.82 16.90 -7.12
N GLY A 460 19.07 15.98 -6.50
CA GLY A 460 18.01 15.24 -7.18
C GLY A 460 18.49 14.35 -8.35
N ILE A 461 19.78 13.98 -8.38
CA ILE A 461 20.35 13.10 -9.43
C ILE A 461 19.89 11.65 -9.25
N CYS A 462 19.70 11.20 -8.01
CA CYS A 462 19.15 9.88 -7.71
C CYS A 462 18.07 9.94 -6.62
N GLY A 463 17.32 8.84 -6.48
CA GLY A 463 16.35 8.66 -5.40
C GLY A 463 16.91 7.77 -4.29
N VAL A 464 16.31 7.88 -3.11
CA VAL A 464 16.63 7.02 -1.98
C VAL A 464 16.14 5.59 -2.28
N SER A 465 17.06 4.63 -2.31
CA SER A 465 16.74 3.20 -2.35
C SER A 465 16.20 2.75 -0.99
N SER A 466 15.51 1.60 -0.93
CA SER A 466 15.06 1.03 0.35
C SER A 466 16.22 0.79 1.34
N GLU A 467 17.37 0.36 0.82
CA GLU A 467 18.61 0.13 1.58
C GLU A 467 19.19 1.41 2.20
N ASN A 468 18.93 2.57 1.59
CA ASN A 468 19.44 3.86 2.04
C ASN A 468 18.45 4.65 2.94
N LEU A 469 17.26 4.11 3.23
CA LEU A 469 16.30 4.76 4.15
C LEU A 469 16.80 4.93 5.59
N PRO A 470 17.58 3.99 6.18
CA PRO A 470 18.19 4.22 7.50
C PRO A 470 19.11 5.44 7.52
N ILE A 471 19.78 5.74 6.40
CA ILE A 471 20.65 6.91 6.25
C ILE A 471 19.81 8.20 6.32
N ILE A 472 18.65 8.24 5.63
CA ILE A 472 17.74 9.40 5.69
C ILE A 472 17.14 9.57 7.09
N ARG A 473 16.78 8.49 7.79
CA ARG A 473 16.32 8.57 9.18
C ARG A 473 17.41 9.06 10.14
N ARG A 474 18.69 8.73 9.88
CA ARG A 474 19.83 9.34 10.58
C ARG A 474 20.02 10.81 10.21
N MET A 475 19.71 11.25 8.99
CA MET A 475 19.63 12.68 8.64
C MET A 475 18.50 13.39 9.39
N GLU A 476 17.31 12.79 9.52
CA GLU A 476 16.20 13.33 10.31
C GLU A 476 16.61 13.52 11.78
N ALA A 477 17.19 12.49 12.41
CA ALA A 477 17.70 12.56 13.78
C ALA A 477 18.82 13.61 13.93
N PHE A 478 19.76 13.67 12.98
CA PHE A 478 20.84 14.67 12.97
C PHE A 478 20.31 16.11 12.90
N PHE A 479 19.33 16.37 12.02
CA PHE A 479 18.68 17.68 11.89
C PHE A 479 17.57 17.92 12.93
N LYS A 480 17.34 16.97 13.86
CA LYS A 480 16.30 17.01 14.90
C LYS A 480 14.87 17.18 14.36
N LEU A 481 14.61 16.63 13.18
CA LEU A 481 13.30 16.59 12.55
C LEU A 481 12.45 15.43 13.12
N PRO A 482 11.11 15.52 13.04
CA PRO A 482 10.25 14.37 13.29
C PRO A 482 10.63 13.19 12.38
N ALA A 483 10.54 11.97 12.91
CA ALA A 483 10.80 10.76 12.14
C ALA A 483 9.78 10.64 10.99
N GLY A 484 10.28 10.50 9.76
CA GLY A 484 9.47 10.50 8.53
C GLY A 484 9.56 11.77 7.69
N THR A 485 9.91 12.93 8.26
CA THR A 485 9.84 14.23 7.57
C THR A 485 10.63 14.30 6.25
N LEU A 486 11.79 13.63 6.16
CA LEU A 486 12.58 13.51 4.92
C LEU A 486 12.26 12.23 4.15
N VAL A 487 11.88 11.14 4.82
CA VAL A 487 11.47 9.87 4.21
C VAL A 487 10.20 10.02 3.35
N GLU A 488 9.25 10.87 3.75
CA GLU A 488 8.04 11.14 2.96
C GLU A 488 8.33 11.98 1.71
N LYS A 489 9.28 12.91 1.84
CA LYS A 489 9.82 13.74 0.75
C LYS A 489 10.78 12.95 -0.16
N ALA A 490 11.25 11.78 0.28
CA ALA A 490 12.06 10.82 -0.49
C ALA A 490 11.21 10.02 -1.49
N GLY A 491 10.51 10.74 -2.37
CA GLY A 491 9.70 10.19 -3.45
C GLY A 491 10.51 9.49 -4.55
N ARG A 492 9.83 9.10 -5.63
CA ARG A 492 10.50 8.62 -6.84
C ARG A 492 11.15 9.80 -7.58
N THR A 493 12.44 10.01 -7.37
CA THR A 493 13.23 10.95 -8.17
C THR A 493 13.07 10.65 -9.66
N LEU A 494 12.76 11.69 -10.44
CA LEU A 494 12.76 11.66 -11.91
C LEU A 494 14.19 11.36 -12.39
N GLY A 495 14.46 10.11 -12.77
CA GLY A 495 15.81 9.62 -13.01
C GLY A 495 16.55 10.43 -14.08
N ARG A 496 17.65 11.09 -13.67
CA ARG A 496 18.45 12.05 -14.46
C ARG A 496 17.62 12.82 -15.49
N VAL A 497 17.06 13.96 -15.08
CA VAL A 497 16.67 15.02 -16.03
C VAL A 497 17.94 15.43 -16.80
N HIS A 498 18.13 14.84 -17.97
CA HIS A 498 19.17 15.28 -18.90
C HIS A 498 18.76 16.69 -19.33
N ARG A 499 19.66 17.65 -19.13
CA ARG A 499 19.52 19.02 -19.63
C ARG A 499 19.64 19.01 -21.16
N TYR A 500 18.59 18.51 -21.83
CA TYR A 500 18.41 18.68 -23.25
C TYR A 500 18.38 20.18 -23.53
N LYS A 501 19.32 20.65 -24.35
CA LYS A 501 19.28 21.99 -24.93
C LYS A 501 18.29 21.98 -26.09
N GLY A 502 17.00 21.92 -25.78
CA GLY A 502 15.93 21.82 -26.76
C GLY A 502 14.57 21.45 -26.13
N GLY A 503 13.50 21.90 -26.78
CA GLY A 503 12.11 21.65 -26.40
C GLY A 503 11.56 22.53 -25.28
N SER A 504 10.25 22.44 -25.09
CA SER A 504 9.48 23.18 -24.07
C SER A 504 9.92 22.88 -22.63
N GLU A 505 9.50 23.69 -21.67
CA GLU A 505 9.82 23.43 -20.25
C GLU A 505 9.06 22.20 -19.73
N GLU A 506 7.83 22.00 -20.20
CA GLU A 506 7.01 20.83 -19.96
C GLU A 506 7.68 19.56 -20.50
N TRP A 507 8.26 19.60 -21.71
CA TRP A 507 9.08 18.51 -22.24
C TRP A 507 10.29 18.21 -21.36
N ARG A 508 10.97 19.24 -20.86
CA ARG A 508 12.12 19.08 -19.94
C ARG A 508 11.71 18.43 -18.62
N GLN A 509 10.52 18.72 -18.12
CA GLN A 509 9.95 18.13 -16.90
C GLN A 509 9.46 16.69 -17.07
N LEU A 510 9.16 16.22 -18.29
CA LEU A 510 8.73 14.84 -18.51
C LEU A 510 9.81 13.80 -18.12
N PRO A 511 9.42 12.67 -17.49
CA PRO A 511 10.35 11.57 -17.19
C PRO A 511 11.05 11.06 -18.45
N SER A 512 12.35 10.77 -18.36
CA SER A 512 13.14 10.27 -19.51
C SER A 512 12.56 8.99 -20.13
N ASP A 513 12.07 8.05 -19.31
CA ASP A 513 11.41 6.84 -19.78
C ASP A 513 10.13 7.14 -20.59
N LEU A 514 9.35 8.15 -20.16
CA LEU A 514 8.10 8.57 -20.80
C LEU A 514 8.37 9.32 -22.11
N ARG A 515 9.38 10.22 -22.13
CA ARG A 515 9.84 10.87 -23.37
C ARG A 515 10.25 9.86 -24.44
N SER A 516 10.84 8.72 -24.04
CA SER A 516 11.18 7.65 -24.99
C SER A 516 10.00 6.84 -25.53
N LEU A 517 8.76 7.22 -25.22
CA LEU A 517 7.51 6.71 -25.81
C LEU A 517 6.80 7.74 -26.71
N LEU A 518 7.34 8.96 -26.81
CA LEU A 518 6.80 10.02 -27.65
C LEU A 518 7.68 10.19 -28.90
N PRO A 519 7.12 10.64 -30.04
CA PRO A 519 7.89 10.91 -31.26
C PRO A 519 8.81 12.14 -31.05
N ALA A 520 9.83 12.32 -31.89
CA ALA A 520 10.90 13.31 -31.64
C ALA A 520 10.39 14.76 -31.61
N GLU A 521 9.41 15.04 -32.46
CA GLU A 521 8.72 16.31 -32.64
C GLU A 521 7.88 16.68 -31.41
N ALA A 522 7.59 15.73 -30.51
CA ALA A 522 6.89 16.00 -29.26
C ALA A 522 7.67 16.90 -28.29
N SER A 523 8.96 17.12 -28.55
CA SER A 523 9.74 18.15 -27.85
C SER A 523 9.31 19.58 -28.19
N GLU A 524 8.64 19.79 -29.32
CA GLU A 524 8.17 21.08 -29.84
C GLU A 524 6.64 21.24 -29.75
N TRP A 525 5.92 20.22 -29.26
CA TRP A 525 4.46 20.26 -29.15
C TRP A 525 3.97 21.27 -28.08
N PRO A 526 2.81 21.90 -28.29
CA PRO A 526 2.17 22.74 -27.28
C PRO A 526 1.96 22.01 -25.94
N PRO A 527 2.07 22.70 -24.78
CA PRO A 527 1.97 22.10 -23.45
C PRO A 527 0.75 21.18 -23.25
N GLN A 528 -0.42 21.56 -23.75
CA GLN A 528 -1.65 20.77 -23.66
C GLN A 528 -1.53 19.43 -24.43
N ARG A 529 -1.21 19.48 -25.74
CA ARG A 529 -1.02 18.28 -26.58
C ARG A 529 0.03 17.36 -25.98
N LEU A 530 1.10 17.93 -25.42
CA LEU A 530 2.14 17.16 -24.75
C LEU A 530 1.65 16.50 -23.46
N ALA A 531 0.83 17.17 -22.64
CA ALA A 531 0.23 16.61 -21.44
C ALA A 531 -0.77 15.47 -21.76
N GLU A 532 -1.60 15.65 -22.79
CA GLU A 532 -2.55 14.65 -23.30
C GLU A 532 -1.81 13.40 -23.80
N ALA A 533 -0.82 13.58 -24.68
CA ALA A 533 0.03 12.48 -25.16
C ALA A 533 0.79 11.79 -24.02
N ALA A 534 1.30 12.56 -23.05
CA ALA A 534 1.98 12.03 -21.87
C ALA A 534 1.04 11.37 -20.85
N ALA A 535 -0.27 11.57 -20.93
CA ALA A 535 -1.26 10.78 -20.22
C ALA A 535 -1.50 9.45 -20.94
N LEU A 536 -1.69 9.48 -22.26
CA LEU A 536 -1.96 8.31 -23.11
C LEU A 536 -0.84 7.24 -23.07
N VAL A 537 0.44 7.63 -23.10
CA VAL A 537 1.57 6.67 -23.05
C VAL A 537 1.99 6.25 -21.64
N ARG A 538 1.45 6.89 -20.59
CA ARG A 538 1.83 6.61 -19.19
C ARG A 538 1.53 5.17 -18.74
N PRO A 539 0.38 4.54 -19.10
CA PRO A 539 0.07 3.16 -18.73
C PRO A 539 1.09 2.14 -19.24
N LEU A 540 1.80 2.43 -20.34
CA LEU A 540 2.78 1.53 -20.96
C LEU A 540 4.01 1.31 -20.07
N LEU A 541 4.33 2.29 -19.22
CA LEU A 541 5.35 2.17 -18.20
C LEU A 541 4.83 1.29 -17.05
N ALA A 542 5.69 0.42 -16.50
CA ALA A 542 5.37 -0.40 -15.31
C ALA A 542 5.14 0.39 -14.00
N CYS A 543 5.00 1.72 -14.08
CA CYS A 543 4.51 2.60 -13.03
C CYS A 543 3.12 3.19 -13.29
N GLY A 544 2.61 3.15 -14.53
CA GLY A 544 1.31 3.70 -14.93
C GLY A 544 0.16 2.71 -14.88
N THR A 545 0.41 1.42 -15.12
CA THR A 545 -0.59 0.35 -14.87
C THR A 545 -1.06 0.34 -13.40
N GLU A 546 -2.29 -0.07 -13.13
CA GLU A 546 -2.84 -0.18 -11.76
C GLU A 546 -1.92 -1.00 -10.84
N TYR A 547 -1.50 -2.19 -11.28
CA TYR A 547 -0.54 -3.01 -10.54
C TYR A 547 0.80 -2.29 -10.33
N GLY A 548 1.23 -1.45 -11.27
CA GLY A 548 2.41 -0.58 -11.17
C GLY A 548 2.27 0.56 -10.15
N LYS A 549 1.06 1.12 -9.99
CA LYS A 549 0.68 2.07 -8.93
C LYS A 549 0.63 1.39 -7.56
N LEU A 550 -0.03 0.24 -7.44
CA LEU A 550 -0.07 -0.58 -6.22
C LEU A 550 1.35 -0.99 -5.79
N CYS A 551 2.18 -1.46 -6.73
CA CYS A 551 3.59 -1.73 -6.49
C CYS A 551 4.44 -0.47 -6.27
N ALA A 552 3.94 0.75 -6.50
CA ALA A 552 4.55 1.99 -6.06
C ALA A 552 4.20 2.28 -4.59
N GLN A 553 2.92 2.21 -4.26
CA GLN A 553 2.41 2.44 -2.90
C GLN A 553 2.93 1.40 -1.92
N ALA A 554 3.05 0.14 -2.30
CA ALA A 554 3.71 -0.91 -1.51
C ALA A 554 5.11 -0.47 -1.08
N ARG A 555 5.94 -0.10 -2.06
CA ARG A 555 7.30 0.41 -1.84
C ARG A 555 7.37 1.81 -1.22
N ARG A 556 6.24 2.47 -0.94
CA ARG A 556 6.13 3.72 -0.16
C ARG A 556 5.76 3.40 1.30
N ALA A 557 4.75 2.56 1.51
CA ALA A 557 4.36 2.02 2.81
C ALA A 557 5.53 1.32 3.50
N ASP A 558 6.26 0.47 2.76
CA ASP A 558 7.47 -0.21 3.22
C ASP A 558 8.60 0.75 3.67
N ARG A 559 8.53 2.06 3.32
CA ARG A 559 9.47 3.11 3.77
C ARG A 559 9.04 3.79 5.07
N GLN A 560 7.73 3.97 5.25
CA GLN A 560 7.13 4.64 6.40
C GLN A 560 7.21 3.76 7.66
N LEU A 561 7.09 2.44 7.50
CA LEU A 561 7.49 1.46 8.54
C LEU A 561 8.94 1.70 9.02
N PRO A 562 9.27 1.55 10.32
CA PRO A 562 10.61 1.76 10.88
C PRO A 562 11.68 0.90 10.18
N PRO A 563 12.97 1.27 10.23
CA PRO A 563 14.04 0.37 9.82
C PRO A 563 14.13 -0.78 10.84
N PHE A 564 14.18 -2.03 10.38
CA PHE A 564 14.30 -3.16 11.29
C PHE A 564 15.71 -3.23 11.87
N GLU A 565 15.86 -2.89 13.15
CA GLU A 565 17.15 -2.90 13.85
C GLU A 565 17.14 -3.88 15.04
N ALA A 566 16.73 -5.12 14.76
CA ALA A 566 16.60 -6.24 15.69
C ALA A 566 17.58 -6.19 16.88
N GLY A 567 17.04 -6.16 18.10
CA GLY A 567 17.83 -6.15 19.33
C GLY A 567 18.75 -7.39 19.45
N PRO A 568 19.80 -7.35 20.30
CA PRO A 568 20.81 -8.42 20.35
C PRO A 568 20.22 -9.83 20.54
N GLN A 569 19.18 -9.96 21.38
CA GLN A 569 18.43 -11.20 21.59
C GLN A 569 17.75 -11.69 20.30
N LEU A 570 16.89 -10.85 19.68
CA LEU A 570 16.17 -11.24 18.47
C LEU A 570 17.15 -11.54 17.32
N ARG A 571 18.22 -10.77 17.19
CA ARG A 571 19.25 -10.97 16.15
C ARG A 571 19.92 -12.34 16.25
N ALA A 572 20.31 -12.76 17.46
CA ALA A 572 20.87 -14.09 17.69
C ALA A 572 19.85 -15.21 17.40
N GLN A 573 18.58 -15.01 17.78
CA GLN A 573 17.49 -15.95 17.48
C GLN A 573 17.20 -16.07 15.98
N LEU A 574 17.26 -14.97 15.22
CA LEU A 574 17.00 -14.93 13.78
C LEU A 574 18.12 -15.59 12.97
N GLU A 575 19.40 -15.34 13.30
CA GLU A 575 20.51 -16.04 12.65
C GLU A 575 20.51 -17.54 13.00
N ALA A 576 20.26 -17.93 14.26
CA ALA A 576 20.12 -19.34 14.64
C ALA A 576 18.98 -20.06 13.88
N PHE A 577 17.88 -19.36 13.59
CA PHE A 577 16.81 -19.87 12.75
C PHE A 577 17.19 -19.97 11.26
N LYS A 578 17.91 -18.96 10.73
CA LYS A 578 18.44 -18.93 9.36
C LYS A 578 19.42 -20.08 9.13
N ASP A 579 20.41 -20.22 10.02
CA ASP A 579 21.42 -21.29 9.98
C ASP A 579 20.77 -22.66 10.03
N TYR A 580 19.81 -22.87 10.95
CA TYR A 580 19.00 -24.09 10.95
C TYR A 580 18.32 -24.31 9.59
N LYS A 581 17.59 -23.33 9.05
CA LYS A 581 16.88 -23.48 7.77
C LYS A 581 17.83 -23.69 6.59
N MET A 582 19.08 -23.23 6.64
CA MET A 582 20.09 -23.41 5.59
C MET A 582 20.93 -24.68 5.72
N ALA A 583 21.18 -25.17 6.94
CA ALA A 583 21.99 -26.35 7.22
C ALA A 583 21.46 -27.61 6.52
N PRO A 584 22.32 -28.64 6.27
CA PRO A 584 21.88 -29.96 5.82
C PRO A 584 20.79 -30.56 6.73
N VAL A 585 20.03 -31.52 6.19
CA VAL A 585 19.10 -32.32 6.99
C VAL A 585 19.70 -33.71 7.14
N THR A 586 20.16 -34.01 8.34
CA THR A 586 20.72 -35.30 8.75
C THR A 586 19.61 -36.30 9.11
N TYR A 587 19.96 -37.58 9.15
CA TYR A 587 19.09 -38.67 9.61
C TYR A 587 19.46 -39.05 11.06
N PRO A 588 18.50 -39.38 11.94
CA PRO A 588 17.05 -39.38 11.73
C PRO A 588 16.46 -37.96 11.57
N LEU A 589 15.37 -37.87 10.79
CA LEU A 589 14.81 -36.60 10.34
C LEU A 589 14.03 -35.86 11.45
N GLN A 590 14.74 -35.12 12.31
CA GLN A 590 14.10 -34.17 13.25
C GLN A 590 13.35 -33.01 12.55
N ARG A 591 13.41 -32.90 11.20
CA ARG A 591 12.84 -31.78 10.43
C ARG A 591 12.60 -32.14 8.98
N THR A 592 11.66 -31.45 8.32
CA THR A 592 11.29 -31.78 6.93
C THR A 592 12.32 -31.31 5.89
N ALA A 593 12.77 -32.22 5.02
CA ALA A 593 13.64 -31.88 3.89
C ALA A 593 13.01 -30.93 2.85
N ARG A 594 11.67 -30.77 2.89
CA ARG A 594 10.95 -29.76 2.09
C ARG A 594 11.14 -28.34 2.62
N GLY A 595 11.40 -28.16 3.92
CA GLY A 595 11.54 -26.85 4.58
C GLY A 595 12.92 -26.18 4.49
N ARG A 596 13.94 -26.85 3.93
CA ARG A 596 15.33 -26.34 3.85
C ARG A 596 15.48 -25.23 2.79
N TRP A 597 16.08 -24.11 3.17
CA TRP A 597 16.54 -23.03 2.28
C TRP A 597 17.89 -23.41 1.65
N LYS A 598 18.02 -23.25 0.33
CA LYS A 598 19.12 -23.87 -0.45
C LYS A 598 20.11 -22.86 -1.05
N SER A 599 19.90 -21.56 -0.81
CA SER A 599 20.76 -20.47 -1.25
C SER A 599 20.52 -19.25 -0.37
N GLU A 600 21.53 -18.38 -0.25
CA GLU A 600 21.41 -17.12 0.50
C GLU A 600 20.29 -16.23 -0.04
N ALA A 601 20.08 -16.23 -1.37
CA ALA A 601 18.95 -15.53 -2.00
C ALA A 601 17.57 -16.07 -1.53
N SER A 602 17.46 -17.38 -1.25
CA SER A 602 16.26 -17.98 -0.67
C SER A 602 16.08 -17.59 0.79
N ALA A 603 17.17 -17.56 1.55
CA ALA A 603 17.17 -17.16 2.96
C ALA A 603 16.77 -15.69 3.10
N ARG A 604 17.47 -14.78 2.43
CA ARG A 604 17.18 -13.33 2.42
C ARG A 604 15.72 -13.00 2.05
N MET A 605 15.13 -13.73 1.09
CA MET A 605 13.72 -13.56 0.72
C MET A 605 12.75 -13.98 1.84
N ARG A 606 13.08 -15.05 2.59
CA ARG A 606 12.24 -15.54 3.70
C ARG A 606 12.45 -14.76 4.99
N MET A 607 13.69 -14.37 5.31
CA MET A 607 14.00 -13.45 6.40
C MET A 607 13.30 -12.11 6.21
N GLY A 608 13.35 -11.52 4.99
CA GLY A 608 12.59 -10.30 4.68
C GLY A 608 11.06 -10.38 4.87
N SER A 609 10.50 -11.58 5.02
CA SER A 609 9.08 -11.78 5.38
C SER A 609 8.86 -11.79 6.91
N ILE A 610 9.89 -12.15 7.69
CA ILE A 610 9.95 -12.11 9.16
C ILE A 610 10.34 -10.70 9.63
N ASP A 611 11.31 -10.07 8.98
CA ASP A 611 11.65 -8.65 9.20
C ASP A 611 10.38 -7.78 9.00
N SER A 612 9.60 -8.08 7.96
CA SER A 612 8.31 -7.43 7.69
C SER A 612 7.21 -7.72 8.73
N PHE A 613 7.37 -8.72 9.61
CA PHE A 613 6.47 -8.95 10.75
C PHE A 613 6.85 -8.03 11.91
N PHE A 614 8.13 -8.00 12.30
CA PHE A 614 8.59 -7.16 13.42
C PHE A 614 8.35 -5.67 13.16
N ARG A 615 8.65 -5.19 11.95
CA ARG A 615 8.39 -3.80 11.54
C ARG A 615 6.93 -3.35 11.68
N ILE A 616 5.97 -4.28 11.63
CA ILE A 616 4.53 -4.03 11.85
C ILE A 616 4.19 -4.05 13.35
N MET A 617 4.88 -4.85 14.16
CA MET A 617 4.75 -4.80 15.62
C MET A 617 5.30 -3.48 16.19
N GLU A 618 6.48 -3.07 15.71
CA GLU A 618 7.19 -1.82 16.10
C GLU A 618 6.47 -0.54 15.66
N ALA A 619 5.80 -0.55 14.50
CA ALA A 619 5.27 0.68 13.90
C ALA A 619 4.24 1.37 14.82
N PRO A 620 4.18 2.72 14.85
CA PRO A 620 3.28 3.43 15.76
C PRO A 620 1.81 3.07 15.59
N VAL A 621 1.08 3.01 16.70
CA VAL A 621 -0.40 2.92 16.68
C VAL A 621 -0.98 4.22 16.12
N GLY A 622 -1.97 4.10 15.25
CA GLY A 622 -2.66 5.25 14.64
C GLY A 622 -3.78 4.80 13.70
N GLU A 623 -4.40 5.75 13.01
CA GLU A 623 -5.52 5.49 12.09
C GLU A 623 -5.09 5.20 10.65
N SER A 624 -3.80 5.37 10.32
CA SER A 624 -3.30 5.15 8.95
C SER A 624 -3.25 3.68 8.56
N ALA A 625 -3.30 3.40 7.25
CA ALA A 625 -3.12 2.06 6.68
C ALA A 625 -1.73 1.43 6.91
N ILE A 626 -0.83 2.12 7.64
CA ILE A 626 0.53 1.66 7.96
C ILE A 626 0.75 1.63 9.50
N SER A 627 -0.32 1.84 10.28
CA SER A 627 -0.33 1.68 11.73
C SER A 627 0.19 0.32 12.18
N GLY A 628 1.02 0.30 13.21
CA GLY A 628 1.45 -0.92 13.89
C GLY A 628 0.86 -1.03 15.28
N LEU A 629 1.57 -1.74 16.16
CA LEU A 629 1.16 -1.96 17.55
C LEU A 629 1.99 -1.14 18.56
N GLY A 630 2.98 -0.39 18.10
CA GLY A 630 3.87 0.42 18.94
C GLY A 630 4.64 -0.39 19.98
N ILE A 631 4.83 -1.70 19.77
CA ILE A 631 5.50 -2.57 20.73
C ILE A 631 6.99 -2.23 20.71
N ALA A 632 7.52 -1.87 21.88
CA ALA A 632 8.87 -1.33 21.99
C ALA A 632 9.95 -2.43 21.78
N PRO A 633 11.04 -2.16 21.01
CA PRO A 633 12.00 -3.19 20.59
C PRO A 633 12.66 -4.02 21.69
N GLN A 634 12.75 -3.54 22.93
CA GLN A 634 13.33 -4.32 24.03
C GLN A 634 12.53 -5.58 24.39
N TYR A 635 11.29 -5.72 23.94
CA TYR A 635 10.45 -6.89 24.18
C TYR A 635 10.51 -7.94 23.04
N GLU A 636 11.28 -7.65 21.97
CA GLU A 636 11.37 -8.47 20.78
C GLU A 636 11.91 -9.88 21.03
N THR A 637 11.17 -10.87 20.52
CA THR A 637 11.62 -12.26 20.45
C THR A 637 10.95 -12.99 19.28
N ILE A 638 11.67 -13.93 18.67
CA ILE A 638 11.14 -14.83 17.64
C ILE A 638 10.00 -15.70 18.18
N ALA A 639 9.88 -15.83 19.51
CA ALA A 639 8.76 -16.47 20.19
C ALA A 639 7.39 -15.82 19.91
N TRP A 640 7.34 -14.54 19.51
CA TRP A 640 6.08 -13.91 19.08
C TRP A 640 5.43 -14.60 17.88
N LEU A 641 6.21 -15.27 17.03
CA LEU A 641 5.68 -16.07 15.91
C LEU A 641 5.00 -17.37 16.39
N ALA A 642 5.11 -17.73 17.67
CA ALA A 642 4.33 -18.78 18.31
C ALA A 642 3.01 -18.29 18.92
N HIS A 643 2.66 -16.99 18.81
CA HIS A 643 1.39 -16.45 19.28
C HIS A 643 0.44 -16.11 18.12
N ALA A 644 -0.68 -16.84 17.99
CA ALA A 644 -1.58 -16.72 16.85
C ALA A 644 -2.13 -15.29 16.60
N PRO A 645 -2.56 -14.52 17.62
CA PRO A 645 -3.06 -13.15 17.42
C PRO A 645 -2.03 -12.24 16.74
N LEU A 646 -0.79 -12.18 17.22
CA LEU A 646 0.27 -11.34 16.64
C LEU A 646 0.52 -11.68 15.16
N VAL A 647 0.54 -12.97 14.83
CA VAL A 647 0.73 -13.46 13.46
C VAL A 647 -0.45 -13.07 12.57
N LEU A 648 -1.70 -13.28 13.01
CA LEU A 648 -2.88 -12.90 12.24
C LEU A 648 -3.02 -11.38 12.09
N MET A 649 -2.57 -10.59 13.06
CA MET A 649 -2.56 -9.12 12.95
C MET A 649 -1.55 -8.62 11.93
N ALA A 650 -0.34 -9.20 11.88
CA ALA A 650 0.61 -8.88 10.81
C ALA A 650 0.03 -9.22 9.43
N ILE A 651 -0.67 -10.34 9.29
CA ILE A 651 -1.35 -10.72 8.04
C ILE A 651 -2.52 -9.78 7.71
N ALA A 652 -3.37 -9.45 8.68
CA ALA A 652 -4.50 -8.53 8.51
C ALA A 652 -4.01 -7.12 8.12
N GLN A 653 -2.97 -6.60 8.78
CA GLN A 653 -2.40 -5.31 8.43
C GLN A 653 -1.74 -5.34 7.05
N ARG A 654 -1.06 -6.44 6.71
CA ARG A 654 -0.56 -6.62 5.35
C ARG A 654 -1.70 -6.57 4.32
N ALA A 655 -2.85 -7.18 4.57
CA ALA A 655 -3.99 -7.11 3.67
C ALA A 655 -4.67 -5.73 3.63
N ARG A 656 -4.67 -4.99 4.75
CA ARG A 656 -5.28 -3.66 4.91
C ARG A 656 -4.44 -2.48 4.44
N ARG A 657 -3.13 -2.65 4.19
CA ARG A 657 -2.16 -1.59 3.84
C ARG A 657 -2.42 -0.76 2.56
N PHE A 658 -3.56 -0.99 1.90
CA PHE A 658 -4.02 -0.37 0.67
C PHE A 658 -5.55 -0.27 0.58
N ALA A 659 -6.29 -0.45 1.68
CA ALA A 659 -7.76 -0.52 1.64
C ALA A 659 -8.40 0.80 1.16
N ASP A 660 -7.69 1.90 1.44
CA ASP A 660 -7.92 3.28 1.01
C ASP A 660 -7.58 3.55 -0.47
N MET A 661 -6.93 2.61 -1.17
CA MET A 661 -6.60 2.81 -2.58
C MET A 661 -7.82 2.65 -3.48
N GLN A 662 -8.04 3.65 -4.34
CA GLN A 662 -8.84 3.46 -5.55
C GLN A 662 -8.19 2.44 -6.48
N TRP A 663 -8.92 1.38 -6.85
CA TRP A 663 -8.49 0.29 -7.71
C TRP A 663 -9.65 -0.14 -8.61
N LYS A 664 -9.44 -0.12 -9.94
CA LYS A 664 -10.48 -0.38 -10.96
C LYS A 664 -11.76 0.50 -10.86
N GLY A 665 -11.72 1.59 -10.09
CA GLY A 665 -12.81 2.57 -9.95
C GLY A 665 -13.51 2.58 -8.59
N GLU A 666 -13.13 1.68 -7.68
CA GLU A 666 -13.72 1.52 -6.34
C GLU A 666 -12.64 1.54 -5.25
N GLU A 667 -13.02 1.72 -3.98
CA GLU A 667 -12.11 1.46 -2.86
C GLU A 667 -11.74 -0.02 -2.80
N ARG A 668 -10.43 -0.32 -2.81
CA ARG A 668 -9.92 -1.70 -2.91
C ARG A 668 -10.27 -2.58 -1.70
N GLY A 669 -10.47 -1.99 -0.53
CA GLY A 669 -10.76 -2.74 0.69
C GLY A 669 -9.62 -3.67 1.15
N THR A 670 -9.94 -4.55 2.10
CA THR A 670 -8.97 -5.52 2.64
C THR A 670 -8.74 -6.65 1.64
N PHE A 671 -7.49 -6.86 1.22
CA PHE A 671 -7.16 -7.79 0.15
C PHE A 671 -6.06 -8.78 0.54
N TYR A 672 -6.36 -10.07 0.54
CA TYR A 672 -5.38 -11.15 0.80
C TYR A 672 -4.76 -11.67 -0.50
N THR A 673 -3.42 -11.81 -0.53
CA THR A 673 -2.71 -12.42 -1.66
C THR A 673 -2.03 -13.73 -1.26
N VAL A 674 -1.56 -14.48 -2.27
CA VAL A 674 -0.64 -15.62 -2.11
C VAL A 674 0.63 -15.26 -1.31
N GLY A 675 1.01 -13.98 -1.24
CA GLY A 675 2.10 -13.49 -0.38
C GLY A 675 1.79 -13.58 1.10
N GLU A 676 0.61 -13.14 1.53
CA GLU A 676 0.14 -13.27 2.90
C GLU A 676 -0.03 -14.74 3.30
N LEU A 677 -0.60 -15.57 2.41
CA LEU A 677 -0.63 -17.04 2.60
C LEU A 677 0.78 -17.64 2.74
N SER A 678 1.73 -17.21 1.91
CA SER A 678 3.12 -17.69 1.93
C SER A 678 3.88 -17.31 3.21
N GLN A 679 3.46 -16.24 3.89
CA GLN A 679 3.97 -15.84 5.20
C GLN A 679 3.31 -16.67 6.31
N LEU A 680 1.99 -16.87 6.26
CA LEU A 680 1.28 -17.72 7.22
C LEU A 680 1.78 -19.18 7.17
N GLN A 681 1.94 -19.75 5.98
CA GLN A 681 2.54 -21.08 5.77
C GLN A 681 3.99 -21.17 6.26
N LEU A 682 4.77 -20.08 6.18
CA LEU A 682 6.12 -20.04 6.75
C LEU A 682 6.06 -20.20 8.28
N VAL A 683 5.21 -19.42 8.95
CA VAL A 683 5.05 -19.47 10.41
C VAL A 683 4.51 -20.82 10.88
N ILE A 684 3.50 -21.38 10.20
CA ILE A 684 2.98 -22.74 10.46
C ILE A 684 4.11 -23.79 10.38
N SER A 685 5.08 -23.63 9.46
CA SER A 685 6.27 -24.51 9.36
C SER A 685 7.33 -24.29 10.46
N MET A 686 7.21 -23.25 11.27
CA MET A 686 8.10 -22.94 12.40
C MET A 686 7.54 -23.49 13.71
N ILE A 687 6.22 -23.48 13.89
CA ILE A 687 5.51 -23.91 15.11
C ILE A 687 4.97 -25.33 15.07
N ASN A 688 5.14 -26.06 13.96
CA ASN A 688 4.66 -27.44 13.83
C ASN A 688 5.22 -28.33 14.96
N PRO A 689 4.38 -29.01 15.77
CA PRO A 689 4.82 -29.61 17.03
C PRO A 689 5.83 -30.76 16.89
N VAL A 690 5.96 -31.35 15.69
CA VAL A 690 6.91 -32.46 15.42
C VAL A 690 8.19 -31.94 14.74
N THR A 691 8.07 -31.01 13.80
CA THR A 691 9.17 -30.63 12.88
C THR A 691 9.48 -29.13 12.81
N GLY A 692 8.82 -28.33 13.64
CA GLY A 692 8.96 -26.88 13.71
C GLY A 692 10.09 -26.46 14.64
N TRP A 693 10.95 -25.55 14.17
CA TRP A 693 12.09 -25.04 14.94
C TRP A 693 11.69 -24.33 16.24
N LEU A 694 10.57 -23.58 16.24
CA LEU A 694 10.08 -22.93 17.46
C LEU A 694 9.62 -23.98 18.47
N ALA A 695 8.81 -24.96 18.07
CA ALA A 695 8.35 -26.03 18.96
C ALA A 695 9.51 -26.85 19.57
N GLN A 696 10.62 -26.98 18.84
CA GLN A 696 11.86 -27.64 19.27
C GLN A 696 12.76 -26.77 20.19
N LYS A 697 12.29 -25.58 20.59
CA LYS A 697 13.06 -24.55 21.30
C LYS A 697 12.32 -24.01 22.55
N PRO A 698 12.05 -24.84 23.58
CA PRO A 698 11.31 -24.44 24.78
C PRO A 698 12.00 -23.33 25.60
N GLU A 699 13.30 -23.12 25.46
CA GLU A 699 14.00 -22.00 26.09
C GLU A 699 13.46 -20.63 25.63
N LEU A 700 12.85 -20.55 24.44
CA LEU A 700 12.23 -19.33 23.93
C LEU A 700 11.02 -18.86 24.75
N ALA A 701 10.34 -19.76 25.47
CA ALA A 701 9.21 -19.40 26.33
C ALA A 701 9.59 -18.44 27.46
N GLN A 702 10.84 -18.49 27.92
CA GLN A 702 11.36 -17.57 28.95
C GLN A 702 11.56 -16.14 28.41
N THR A 703 11.68 -15.97 27.09
CA THR A 703 11.82 -14.65 26.45
C THR A 703 10.49 -13.94 26.18
N LEU A 704 9.35 -14.61 26.40
CA LEU A 704 8.04 -13.97 26.35
C LEU A 704 7.77 -13.15 27.61
N VAL A 705 7.19 -11.97 27.43
CA VAL A 705 6.65 -11.08 28.46
C VAL A 705 5.20 -10.73 28.11
N PRO A 706 4.33 -10.39 29.08
CA PRO A 706 2.99 -9.90 28.79
C PRO A 706 3.01 -8.64 27.92
N LEU A 707 2.01 -8.50 27.06
CA LEU A 707 1.79 -7.33 26.21
C LEU A 707 0.39 -6.79 26.48
N ASP A 708 0.28 -5.89 27.46
CA ASP A 708 -0.99 -5.29 27.93
C ASP A 708 -1.59 -4.25 26.96
N ALA A 709 -0.94 -4.01 25.82
CA ALA A 709 -1.54 -3.26 24.73
C ALA A 709 -2.76 -4.03 24.17
N ARG A 710 -3.86 -3.31 23.97
CA ARG A 710 -5.14 -3.86 23.47
C ARG A 710 -5.12 -4.05 21.96
N LEU A 711 -5.93 -4.98 21.46
CA LEU A 711 -6.14 -5.18 20.03
C LEU A 711 -6.75 -3.92 19.36
N PRO A 712 -6.06 -3.27 18.40
CA PRO A 712 -6.64 -2.15 17.67
C PRO A 712 -7.86 -2.56 16.84
N SER A 713 -8.89 -1.70 16.82
CA SER A 713 -10.18 -1.98 16.19
C SER A 713 -10.09 -2.17 14.67
N GLN A 714 -9.00 -1.76 14.02
CA GLN A 714 -8.74 -2.03 12.61
C GLN A 714 -8.32 -3.48 12.27
N PHE A 715 -8.21 -4.42 13.24
CA PHE A 715 -7.75 -5.81 12.95
C PHE A 715 -8.78 -6.92 13.22
N LYS A 716 -10.05 -6.56 13.48
CA LYS A 716 -11.14 -7.49 13.90
C LYS A 716 -11.32 -8.72 13.01
N ASP A 717 -11.08 -8.62 11.70
CA ASP A 717 -11.55 -9.59 10.70
C ASP A 717 -10.97 -11.00 10.92
N LEU A 718 -9.65 -11.14 11.02
CA LEU A 718 -8.99 -12.43 11.30
C LEU A 718 -9.02 -12.80 12.79
N LEU A 719 -9.12 -11.81 13.68
CA LEU A 719 -9.15 -12.05 15.14
C LEU A 719 -10.48 -12.69 15.60
N ARG A 720 -11.58 -12.47 14.86
CA ARG A 720 -12.84 -13.21 15.01
C ARG A 720 -12.68 -14.72 14.83
N LEU A 721 -11.73 -15.19 14.00
CA LEU A 721 -11.44 -16.62 13.83
C LEU A 721 -10.85 -17.26 15.11
N LEU A 722 -10.33 -16.44 16.02
CA LEU A 722 -9.82 -16.86 17.33
C LEU A 722 -10.84 -16.65 18.46
N GLY A 723 -12.04 -16.15 18.15
CA GLY A 723 -13.06 -15.77 19.15
C GLY A 723 -12.69 -14.54 19.98
N MET A 724 -11.70 -13.74 19.56
CA MET A 724 -11.20 -12.60 20.35
C MET A 724 -12.04 -11.34 20.15
N GLY A 725 -12.24 -10.59 21.24
CA GLY A 725 -12.98 -9.33 21.27
C GLY A 725 -12.07 -8.09 21.24
N GLU A 726 -12.69 -6.92 21.11
CA GLU A 726 -11.99 -5.63 20.97
C GLU A 726 -11.24 -5.21 22.24
N ASP A 727 -11.66 -5.72 23.40
CA ASP A 727 -11.01 -5.49 24.71
C ASP A 727 -9.90 -6.51 25.05
N SER A 728 -9.64 -7.53 24.21
CA SER A 728 -8.61 -8.52 24.51
C SER A 728 -7.20 -7.94 24.40
N LEU A 729 -6.28 -8.43 25.24
CA LEU A 729 -4.87 -8.03 25.26
C LEU A 729 -4.04 -8.78 24.20
N LEU A 730 -2.90 -8.23 23.82
CA LEU A 730 -2.06 -8.76 22.73
C LEU A 730 -1.29 -10.04 23.08
N LEU A 731 -0.93 -10.23 24.36
CA LEU A 731 -0.36 -11.46 24.92
C LEU A 731 -0.54 -11.42 26.44
N THR A 732 -1.37 -12.30 27.01
CA THR A 732 -1.67 -12.22 28.46
C THR A 732 -0.59 -12.88 29.32
N GLU A 733 -0.54 -12.52 30.60
CA GLU A 733 0.21 -13.27 31.62
C GLU A 733 -0.23 -14.75 31.71
N ALA A 734 -1.50 -15.07 31.41
CA ALA A 734 -1.94 -16.46 31.33
C ALA A 734 -1.35 -17.21 30.11
N ASP A 735 -1.25 -16.55 28.96
CA ASP A 735 -0.62 -17.12 27.76
C ASP A 735 0.90 -17.27 27.96
N VAL A 736 1.58 -16.31 28.58
CA VAL A 736 3.01 -16.39 28.94
C VAL A 736 3.26 -17.54 29.93
N ARG A 737 2.40 -17.69 30.94
CA ARG A 737 2.48 -18.79 31.91
C ARG A 737 2.24 -20.15 31.26
N PHE A 738 1.25 -20.26 30.37
CA PHE A 738 1.00 -21.48 29.60
C PHE A 738 2.19 -21.81 28.69
N ALA A 739 2.74 -20.83 27.95
CA ALA A 739 3.92 -21.01 27.11
C ALA A 739 5.15 -21.51 27.90
N ARG A 740 5.36 -21.02 29.13
CA ARG A 740 6.45 -21.45 30.02
C ARG A 740 6.22 -22.81 30.68
N ALA A 741 4.96 -23.24 30.85
CA ALA A 741 4.60 -24.53 31.44
C ALA A 741 4.55 -25.67 30.39
N ASP A 742 3.96 -25.41 29.22
CA ASP A 742 3.88 -26.33 28.09
C ASP A 742 4.04 -25.57 26.75
N TRP A 743 5.29 -25.41 26.35
CA TRP A 743 5.65 -24.76 25.08
C TRP A 743 5.17 -25.54 23.85
N ILE A 744 5.07 -26.87 23.94
CA ILE A 744 4.65 -27.72 22.81
C ILE A 744 3.13 -27.62 22.63
N GLY A 745 2.35 -27.62 23.71
CA GLY A 745 0.92 -27.31 23.70
C GLY A 745 0.63 -25.89 23.22
N PHE A 746 1.41 -24.90 23.66
CA PHE A 746 1.31 -23.51 23.17
C PHE A 746 1.53 -23.43 21.65
N CYS A 747 2.62 -24.00 21.14
CA CYS A 747 2.88 -24.10 19.71
C CYS A 747 1.80 -24.90 18.95
N SER A 748 1.26 -25.97 19.55
CA SER A 748 0.20 -26.81 18.96
C SER A 748 -1.12 -26.06 18.81
N ARG A 749 -1.54 -25.31 19.86
CA ARG A 749 -2.73 -24.45 19.85
C ARG A 749 -2.60 -23.40 18.74
N THR A 750 -1.48 -22.68 18.68
CA THR A 750 -1.22 -21.71 17.61
C THR A 750 -1.17 -22.38 16.23
N HIS A 751 -0.58 -23.57 16.09
CA HIS A 751 -0.54 -24.31 14.82
C HIS A 751 -1.94 -24.68 14.32
N GLN A 752 -2.85 -25.08 15.21
CA GLN A 752 -4.25 -25.34 14.86
C GLN A 752 -4.95 -24.05 14.42
N SER A 753 -4.88 -22.98 15.22
CA SER A 753 -5.50 -21.69 14.91
C SER A 753 -5.01 -21.07 13.60
N LEU A 754 -3.69 -21.09 13.36
CA LEU A 754 -3.13 -20.56 12.11
C LEU A 754 -3.48 -21.43 10.90
N ARG A 755 -3.69 -22.75 11.05
CA ARG A 755 -4.22 -23.59 9.96
C ARG A 755 -5.69 -23.31 9.66
N GLN A 756 -6.52 -23.01 10.66
CA GLN A 756 -7.90 -22.59 10.42
C GLN A 756 -7.95 -21.26 9.65
N ALA A 757 -7.11 -20.28 10.04
CA ALA A 757 -6.94 -19.05 9.29
C ALA A 757 -6.35 -19.29 7.88
N MET A 758 -5.47 -20.28 7.71
CA MET A 758 -4.91 -20.64 6.39
C MET A 758 -6.00 -21.10 5.43
N TYR A 759 -6.95 -21.94 5.87
CA TYR A 759 -8.08 -22.37 5.04
C TYR A 759 -9.03 -21.21 4.70
N PHE A 760 -9.36 -20.35 5.69
CA PHE A 760 -10.14 -19.14 5.44
C PHE A 760 -9.47 -18.22 4.40
N LEU A 761 -8.15 -18.05 4.48
CA LEU A 761 -7.40 -17.29 3.47
C LEU A 761 -7.31 -18.02 2.12
N GLU A 762 -7.26 -19.35 2.08
CA GLU A 762 -7.24 -20.09 0.80
C GLU A 762 -8.57 -19.91 0.02
N ASP A 763 -9.70 -19.73 0.71
CA ASP A 763 -11.00 -19.37 0.11
C ASP A 763 -11.13 -17.86 -0.23
N GLU A 764 -10.58 -16.96 0.59
CA GLU A 764 -10.68 -15.49 0.43
C GLU A 764 -9.47 -14.84 -0.29
N ILE A 765 -8.55 -15.63 -0.87
CA ILE A 765 -7.48 -15.11 -1.73
C ILE A 765 -8.06 -14.68 -3.07
N GLU A 766 -8.12 -13.36 -3.24
CA GLU A 766 -8.34 -12.77 -4.55
C GLU A 766 -7.04 -12.86 -5.39
N VAL A 767 -7.20 -13.33 -6.63
CA VAL A 767 -6.11 -13.33 -7.61
C VAL A 767 -5.85 -11.89 -8.04
N SER A 768 -4.89 -11.22 -7.40
CA SER A 768 -4.60 -9.78 -7.56
C SER A 768 -4.22 -9.31 -8.96
N ARG A 769 -4.04 -10.25 -9.90
CA ARG A 769 -3.78 -10.03 -11.31
C ARG A 769 -3.86 -11.36 -12.06
N SER A 770 -4.50 -11.40 -13.23
CA SER A 770 -4.17 -12.43 -14.23
C SER A 770 -2.79 -12.10 -14.84
N PRO A 771 -1.79 -13.00 -14.81
CA PRO A 771 -0.46 -12.70 -15.37
C PRO A 771 -0.53 -12.23 -16.84
N MET A 772 -1.56 -12.65 -17.56
CA MET A 772 -1.81 -12.40 -18.97
C MET A 772 -2.58 -11.10 -19.26
N GLU A 773 -3.21 -10.46 -18.27
CA GLU A 773 -4.07 -9.26 -18.44
C GLU A 773 -3.38 -8.13 -19.23
N ASN A 774 -2.11 -7.85 -18.95
CA ASN A 774 -1.34 -6.79 -19.63
C ASN A 774 -0.90 -7.13 -21.07
N ILE A 775 -1.15 -8.36 -21.54
CA ILE A 775 -0.72 -8.91 -22.84
C ILE A 775 -1.88 -9.65 -23.55
N ASP A 776 -3.13 -9.41 -23.14
CA ASP A 776 -4.32 -10.18 -23.51
C ASP A 776 -4.50 -10.25 -25.05
N GLY A 777 -4.22 -9.14 -25.76
CA GLY A 777 -4.23 -9.12 -27.23
C GLY A 777 -3.33 -10.20 -27.86
N LEU A 778 -2.06 -10.29 -27.45
CA LEU A 778 -1.15 -11.33 -27.96
C LEU A 778 -1.55 -12.75 -27.51
N ILE A 779 -2.18 -12.90 -26.34
CA ILE A 779 -2.62 -14.21 -25.85
C ILE A 779 -3.88 -14.70 -26.60
N ARG A 780 -4.70 -13.77 -27.11
CA ARG A 780 -5.88 -14.08 -27.93
C ARG A 780 -5.57 -14.25 -29.41
N ALA A 781 -4.58 -13.55 -29.95
CA ALA A 781 -4.10 -13.70 -31.34
C ALA A 781 -3.83 -15.17 -31.70
N ASP A 782 -4.05 -15.56 -32.96
CA ASP A 782 -3.97 -16.97 -33.37
C ASP A 782 -2.55 -17.51 -33.40
N GLU A 783 -1.57 -16.67 -33.77
CA GLU A 783 -0.14 -16.98 -33.69
C GLU A 783 0.60 -16.03 -32.70
N PRO A 784 0.41 -16.17 -31.37
CA PRO A 784 0.99 -15.27 -30.37
C PRO A 784 2.49 -15.04 -30.50
N LEU A 785 3.22 -16.07 -30.96
CA LEU A 785 4.66 -16.05 -31.07
C LEU A 785 5.13 -15.36 -32.36
N ALA A 786 4.39 -15.52 -33.47
CA ALA A 786 4.68 -14.85 -34.74
C ALA A 786 4.45 -13.34 -34.63
N GLU A 787 3.32 -12.92 -34.03
CA GLU A 787 3.02 -11.52 -33.76
C GLU A 787 4.07 -10.85 -32.87
N PHE A 788 4.48 -11.53 -31.79
CA PHE A 788 5.59 -11.04 -30.96
C PHE A 788 6.91 -10.93 -31.75
N LEU A 789 7.21 -11.88 -32.64
CA LEU A 789 8.44 -11.89 -33.43
C LEU A 789 8.47 -10.77 -34.49
N ALA A 790 7.32 -10.51 -35.13
CA ALA A 790 7.16 -9.40 -36.08
C ALA A 790 7.43 -8.04 -35.41
N LEU A 791 6.93 -7.84 -34.20
CA LEU A 791 7.17 -6.63 -33.40
C LEU A 791 8.63 -6.50 -32.96
N ALA A 792 9.30 -7.61 -32.63
CA ALA A 792 10.73 -7.62 -32.30
C ALA A 792 11.60 -7.26 -33.52
N LEU A 793 11.32 -7.83 -34.70
CA LEU A 793 11.96 -7.45 -35.97
C LEU A 793 11.70 -5.97 -36.33
N ALA A 794 10.48 -5.47 -36.06
CA ALA A 794 10.14 -4.06 -36.21
C ALA A 794 10.77 -3.14 -35.15
N ALA A 795 11.41 -3.68 -34.10
CA ALA A 795 12.24 -2.92 -33.16
C ALA A 795 13.67 -2.74 -33.68
N GLU A 796 14.20 -3.75 -34.39
CA GLU A 796 15.58 -3.75 -34.93
C GLU A 796 15.77 -2.66 -35.99
N ARG A 797 14.74 -2.41 -36.81
CA ARG A 797 14.65 -1.27 -37.73
C ARG A 797 14.59 0.11 -37.03
N ARG A 798 14.53 0.16 -35.70
CA ARG A 798 14.42 1.37 -34.85
C ARG A 798 15.52 1.46 -33.79
N TRP A 799 16.62 0.70 -33.92
CA TRP A 799 17.82 0.90 -33.12
C TRP A 799 18.38 2.33 -33.27
N ALA A 800 18.96 2.89 -32.21
CA ALA A 800 19.60 4.20 -32.29
C ALA A 800 20.80 4.19 -33.26
N ASP A 801 20.99 5.25 -34.05
CA ASP A 801 22.10 5.38 -35.01
C ASP A 801 23.46 5.21 -34.28
N PRO A 802 24.31 4.24 -34.67
CA PRO A 802 25.62 4.02 -34.04
C PRO A 802 26.58 5.21 -34.18
N ARG A 803 26.39 6.10 -35.15
CA ARG A 803 27.22 7.31 -35.36
C ARG A 803 26.87 8.41 -34.36
N LEU A 804 25.58 8.61 -34.11
CA LEU A 804 25.07 9.65 -33.21
C LEU A 804 25.00 9.18 -31.75
N HIS A 805 24.61 7.93 -31.54
CA HIS A 805 24.31 7.32 -30.25
C HIS A 805 24.96 5.91 -30.12
N PRO A 806 26.29 5.77 -30.23
CA PRO A 806 26.99 4.47 -30.24
C PRO A 806 26.70 3.59 -29.02
N PHE A 807 26.49 4.18 -27.84
CA PHE A 807 26.11 3.43 -26.64
C PHE A 807 24.61 3.09 -26.59
N GLY A 808 23.75 3.85 -27.28
CA GLY A 808 22.34 3.52 -27.47
C GLY A 808 22.21 2.25 -28.32
N TYR A 809 22.81 2.28 -29.52
CA TYR A 809 22.92 1.15 -30.44
C TYR A 809 23.31 -0.16 -29.73
N LYS A 810 24.42 -0.15 -28.97
CA LYS A 810 24.90 -1.32 -28.20
C LYS A 810 23.89 -1.87 -27.18
N LEU A 811 23.01 -1.03 -26.62
CA LEU A 811 21.95 -1.45 -25.70
C LEU A 811 20.73 -1.98 -26.45
N ASP A 812 20.38 -1.36 -27.57
CA ASP A 812 19.21 -1.73 -28.37
C ASP A 812 19.46 -3.06 -29.11
N VAL A 813 20.66 -3.28 -29.67
CA VAL A 813 21.09 -4.59 -30.21
C VAL A 813 21.01 -5.67 -29.12
N ARG A 814 21.58 -5.43 -27.93
CA ARG A 814 21.51 -6.39 -26.80
C ARG A 814 20.07 -6.75 -26.43
N ASP A 815 19.19 -5.75 -26.32
CA ASP A 815 17.82 -5.97 -25.89
C ASP A 815 16.98 -6.64 -26.99
N SER A 816 17.27 -6.41 -28.28
CA SER A 816 16.75 -7.22 -29.39
C SER A 816 17.28 -8.66 -29.37
N THR A 817 18.58 -8.89 -29.18
CA THR A 817 19.17 -10.24 -29.04
C THR A 817 18.48 -11.02 -27.91
N LEU A 818 18.26 -10.38 -26.76
CA LEU A 818 17.48 -10.95 -25.65
C LEU A 818 16.01 -11.18 -26.06
N ALA A 819 15.37 -10.25 -26.77
CA ALA A 819 14.00 -10.40 -27.25
C ALA A 819 13.82 -11.52 -28.27
N ARG A 820 14.85 -11.87 -29.05
CA ARG A 820 14.82 -12.92 -30.06
C ARG A 820 15.14 -14.30 -29.46
N ILE A 821 16.12 -14.40 -28.56
CA ILE A 821 16.45 -15.67 -27.86
C ILE A 821 15.35 -16.07 -26.86
N HIS A 822 14.68 -15.11 -26.21
CA HIS A 822 13.71 -15.45 -25.15
C HIS A 822 12.50 -16.29 -25.62
N PRO A 823 11.79 -15.98 -26.72
CA PRO A 823 10.75 -16.87 -27.24
C PRO A 823 11.32 -18.24 -27.63
N ILE A 824 12.46 -18.29 -28.31
CA ILE A 824 13.11 -19.53 -28.81
C ILE A 824 13.55 -20.47 -27.67
N THR A 825 13.88 -19.93 -26.49
CA THR A 825 14.30 -20.71 -25.32
C THR A 825 13.21 -20.94 -24.27
N GLY A 826 12.26 -20.00 -24.14
CA GLY A 826 11.27 -19.98 -23.06
C GLY A 826 11.89 -19.87 -21.65
N PHE A 827 13.17 -19.55 -21.52
CA PHE A 827 13.91 -19.57 -20.25
C PHE A 827 13.32 -18.68 -19.16
N ARG A 828 13.62 -18.96 -17.89
CA ARG A 828 13.34 -17.99 -16.82
C ARG A 828 14.29 -16.79 -16.96
N PRO A 829 13.92 -15.58 -16.49
CA PRO A 829 14.76 -14.39 -16.65
C PRO A 829 16.15 -14.53 -15.99
N GLU A 830 16.24 -15.34 -14.95
CA GLU A 830 17.48 -15.75 -14.27
C GLU A 830 18.34 -16.70 -15.10
N ASN A 831 17.72 -17.60 -15.88
CA ASN A 831 18.45 -18.52 -16.76
C ASN A 831 18.95 -17.82 -18.03
N LEU A 832 18.17 -16.90 -18.61
CA LEU A 832 18.57 -16.18 -19.84
C LEU A 832 19.62 -15.10 -19.58
N ALA A 833 19.40 -14.22 -18.59
CA ALA A 833 20.35 -13.15 -18.28
C ALA A 833 21.68 -13.70 -17.70
N GLY A 834 21.60 -14.80 -16.95
CA GLY A 834 22.73 -15.50 -16.34
C GLY A 834 23.46 -16.50 -17.22
N LEU A 835 23.28 -16.46 -18.55
CA LEU A 835 24.07 -17.22 -19.52
C LEU A 835 25.54 -16.77 -19.53
N THR A 836 26.44 -17.68 -19.90
CA THR A 836 27.85 -17.39 -20.13
C THR A 836 28.24 -17.46 -21.60
N PHE A 837 29.10 -16.53 -22.03
CA PHE A 837 29.76 -16.51 -23.33
C PHE A 837 31.26 -16.22 -23.16
N THR A 838 32.07 -17.17 -23.60
CA THR A 838 33.53 -17.17 -23.50
C THR A 838 34.24 -16.79 -24.80
N GLY A 839 33.56 -16.90 -25.95
CA GLY A 839 34.18 -16.83 -27.28
C GLY A 839 34.71 -18.18 -27.79
N ASP A 840 34.74 -19.21 -26.93
CA ASP A 840 35.07 -20.60 -27.27
C ASP A 840 33.84 -21.51 -27.07
N HIS A 841 34.00 -22.81 -27.34
CA HIS A 841 32.94 -23.81 -27.19
C HIS A 841 32.59 -24.18 -25.72
N ARG A 842 33.14 -23.47 -24.71
CA ARG A 842 32.89 -23.71 -23.27
C ARG A 842 31.79 -22.83 -22.69
N GLY A 843 31.26 -21.87 -23.45
CA GLY A 843 30.12 -21.04 -23.06
C GLY A 843 28.81 -21.84 -22.97
N GLU A 844 27.89 -21.38 -22.12
CA GLU A 844 26.51 -21.89 -22.10
C GLU A 844 25.69 -21.41 -23.30
N ILE A 845 26.05 -20.25 -23.88
CA ILE A 845 25.78 -19.92 -25.28
C ILE A 845 27.10 -19.85 -26.04
N ARG A 846 27.15 -20.44 -27.23
CA ARG A 846 28.38 -20.63 -28.02
C ARG A 846 28.06 -20.87 -29.49
N LYS A 847 29.06 -20.65 -30.36
CA LYS A 847 29.03 -21.10 -31.76
C LYS A 847 29.90 -22.36 -31.89
N VAL A 848 29.41 -23.38 -32.59
CA VAL A 848 30.09 -24.67 -32.85
C VAL A 848 29.78 -25.04 -34.29
N ASP A 849 30.81 -25.26 -35.11
CA ASP A 849 30.67 -25.64 -36.54
C ASP A 849 29.68 -24.75 -37.34
N GLY A 850 29.69 -23.44 -37.03
CA GLY A 850 28.79 -22.44 -37.60
C GLY A 850 27.41 -22.34 -36.91
N VAL A 851 26.98 -23.37 -36.18
CA VAL A 851 25.70 -23.43 -35.47
C VAL A 851 25.78 -22.71 -34.12
N TRP A 852 24.77 -21.89 -33.79
CA TRP A 852 24.65 -21.32 -32.44
C TRP A 852 23.92 -22.29 -31.51
N GLN A 853 24.55 -22.64 -30.40
CA GLN A 853 24.07 -23.65 -29.45
C GLN A 853 23.90 -23.09 -28.04
N LEU A 854 22.95 -23.68 -27.31
CA LEU A 854 22.76 -23.52 -25.87
C LEU A 854 22.95 -24.85 -25.15
N GLU A 855 23.81 -24.87 -24.12
CA GLU A 855 23.86 -25.98 -23.16
C GLU A 855 23.92 -25.48 -21.72
N LEU A 856 22.96 -25.89 -20.89
CA LEU A 856 22.88 -25.51 -19.48
C LEU A 856 22.70 -26.75 -18.60
N HIS A 857 23.48 -26.85 -17.53
CA HIS A 857 23.36 -27.96 -16.58
C HIS A 857 21.98 -27.93 -15.88
N TYR A 858 21.21 -29.03 -15.94
CA TYR A 858 19.79 -29.08 -15.55
C TYR A 858 19.45 -28.52 -14.16
N LYS A 859 20.36 -28.65 -13.18
CA LYS A 859 20.23 -28.05 -11.83
C LYS A 859 19.96 -26.53 -11.84
N LYS A 860 20.30 -25.79 -12.92
CA LYS A 860 19.98 -24.36 -13.08
C LYS A 860 18.48 -24.06 -13.25
N PHE A 861 17.65 -25.02 -13.64
CA PHE A 861 16.23 -24.79 -13.90
C PHE A 861 15.39 -25.07 -12.65
N LYS A 862 14.66 -24.08 -12.10
CA LYS A 862 13.88 -24.20 -10.84
C LYS A 862 13.07 -25.50 -10.73
N ASN A 863 12.46 -25.95 -11.83
CA ASN A 863 11.52 -27.07 -11.87
C ASN A 863 12.17 -28.39 -12.38
N TYR A 864 13.51 -28.49 -12.46
CA TYR A 864 14.22 -29.64 -13.05
C TYR A 864 13.82 -31.01 -12.49
N ARG A 865 13.34 -31.06 -11.24
CA ARG A 865 12.95 -32.30 -10.56
C ARG A 865 11.65 -32.89 -11.11
N ASN A 866 10.74 -32.04 -11.58
CA ASN A 866 9.35 -32.39 -11.93
C ASN A 866 9.06 -32.21 -13.43
N CYS A 867 9.90 -31.48 -14.17
CA CYS A 867 9.87 -31.43 -15.62
C CYS A 867 10.41 -32.75 -16.20
N ARG A 868 9.76 -33.32 -17.22
CA ARG A 868 10.20 -34.57 -17.88
C ARG A 868 11.30 -34.35 -18.93
N LEU A 869 11.44 -33.13 -19.48
CA LEU A 869 12.45 -32.72 -20.46
C LEU A 869 13.87 -33.22 -20.17
N PHE A 870 14.33 -33.09 -18.92
CA PHE A 870 15.70 -33.48 -18.54
C PHE A 870 15.88 -34.99 -18.30
N GLY A 871 15.00 -35.87 -18.80
CA GLY A 871 15.09 -37.32 -18.59
C GLY A 871 14.64 -37.83 -17.20
N PRO A 872 14.80 -39.12 -16.87
CA PRO A 872 14.39 -39.68 -15.59
C PRO A 872 15.31 -39.24 -14.42
N LYS A 873 14.86 -39.39 -13.17
CA LYS A 873 15.60 -38.98 -11.96
C LYS A 873 17.02 -39.57 -11.87
N SER A 874 17.22 -40.80 -12.37
CA SER A 874 18.49 -41.53 -12.39
C SER A 874 19.46 -41.07 -13.48
N ALA A 875 18.96 -40.57 -14.61
CA ALA A 875 19.74 -40.17 -15.78
C ALA A 875 19.32 -38.76 -16.25
N ARG A 876 19.54 -37.77 -15.38
CA ARG A 876 19.17 -36.38 -15.68
C ARG A 876 20.19 -35.74 -16.64
N GLN A 877 19.74 -35.39 -17.84
CA GLN A 877 20.56 -34.78 -18.90
C GLN A 877 20.57 -33.25 -18.79
N ASN A 878 21.59 -32.60 -19.38
CA ASN A 878 21.63 -31.13 -19.54
C ASN A 878 20.50 -30.64 -20.45
N TYR A 879 20.12 -29.37 -20.33
CA TYR A 879 19.40 -28.70 -21.41
C TYR A 879 20.35 -28.55 -22.59
N ARG A 880 19.91 -28.93 -23.79
CA ARG A 880 20.59 -28.66 -25.06
C ARG A 880 19.56 -28.13 -26.05
N LEU A 881 19.92 -27.10 -26.80
CA LEU A 881 19.16 -26.57 -27.92
C LEU A 881 20.12 -25.97 -28.94
N ASP A 882 20.10 -26.52 -30.15
CA ASP A 882 20.66 -25.85 -31.32
C ASP A 882 19.64 -24.79 -31.78
N LEU A 883 20.08 -23.55 -31.96
CA LEU A 883 19.21 -22.47 -32.42
C LEU A 883 19.03 -22.59 -33.94
N VAL A 884 17.79 -22.61 -34.43
CA VAL A 884 17.54 -22.54 -35.87
C VAL A 884 17.73 -21.09 -36.32
N ASP A 885 18.52 -20.85 -37.37
CA ASP A 885 18.60 -19.51 -37.95
C ASP A 885 17.31 -19.18 -38.70
N GLN A 886 16.54 -18.24 -38.17
CA GLN A 886 15.30 -17.75 -38.78
C GLN A 886 15.26 -16.22 -38.74
N ALA A 887 15.07 -15.62 -39.91
CA ALA A 887 15.05 -14.18 -40.12
C ALA A 887 16.30 -13.46 -39.54
N GLY A 888 17.51 -13.95 -39.86
CA GLY A 888 18.78 -13.32 -39.46
C GLY A 888 19.07 -13.41 -37.95
N LEU A 889 18.80 -14.57 -37.33
CA LEU A 889 19.13 -14.77 -35.92
C LEU A 889 20.64 -14.91 -35.75
N TYR A 890 21.33 -15.62 -36.65
CA TYR A 890 22.77 -15.83 -36.55
C TYR A 890 23.55 -14.53 -36.74
N ASP A 891 23.16 -13.68 -37.69
CA ASP A 891 23.76 -12.35 -37.89
C ASP A 891 23.62 -11.48 -36.63
N LEU A 892 22.43 -11.46 -36.02
CA LEU A 892 22.17 -10.74 -34.77
C LEU A 892 22.99 -11.29 -33.59
N LEU A 893 23.18 -12.61 -33.52
CA LEU A 893 24.01 -13.25 -32.49
C LEU A 893 25.50 -12.93 -32.69
N ASP A 894 26.00 -13.00 -33.92
CA ASP A 894 27.40 -12.69 -34.25
C ASP A 894 27.70 -11.21 -33.96
N LEU A 895 26.88 -10.29 -34.48
CA LEU A 895 26.94 -8.85 -34.19
C LEU A 895 26.92 -8.58 -32.69
N TYR A 896 26.05 -9.26 -31.93
CA TYR A 896 25.99 -9.05 -30.49
C TYR A 896 27.24 -9.56 -29.77
N PHE A 897 27.64 -10.80 -30.02
CA PHE A 897 28.66 -11.48 -29.22
C PHE A 897 30.10 -11.12 -29.61
N PHE A 898 30.37 -10.84 -30.88
CA PHE A 898 31.72 -10.54 -31.37
C PHE A 898 32.00 -9.03 -31.52
N GLU A 899 31.00 -8.19 -31.82
CA GLU A 899 31.22 -6.73 -31.98
C GLU A 899 30.71 -5.90 -30.80
N VAL A 900 29.44 -6.08 -30.41
CA VAL A 900 28.78 -5.24 -29.40
C VAL A 900 29.24 -5.57 -27.97
N LEU A 901 29.30 -6.86 -27.61
CA LEU A 901 29.61 -7.31 -26.25
C LEU A 901 31.03 -6.93 -25.78
N PRO A 902 32.12 -7.04 -26.57
CA PRO A 902 33.42 -6.48 -26.19
C PRO A 902 33.33 -4.99 -25.88
N GLY A 903 32.59 -4.24 -26.72
CA GLY A 903 32.27 -2.84 -26.52
C GLY A 903 31.35 -2.51 -25.32
N LEU A 904 30.96 -3.50 -24.51
CA LEU A 904 30.23 -3.39 -23.24
C LEU A 904 31.00 -3.98 -22.04
N ARG A 905 32.20 -4.55 -22.23
CA ARG A 905 33.01 -5.20 -21.18
C ARG A 905 33.90 -4.24 -20.37
N ASP A 906 33.94 -2.96 -20.73
CA ASP A 906 34.84 -1.92 -20.21
C ASP A 906 35.12 -2.04 -18.69
N GLY A 907 36.37 -2.38 -18.35
CA GLY A 907 36.86 -2.57 -16.96
C GLY A 907 36.23 -3.71 -16.13
N ASN A 908 35.36 -4.57 -16.69
CA ASN A 908 34.59 -5.57 -15.94
C ASN A 908 34.88 -6.99 -16.46
N GLU A 909 35.67 -7.78 -15.72
CA GLU A 909 36.04 -9.16 -16.05
C GLU A 909 34.85 -10.15 -16.15
N GLY A 910 35.14 -11.39 -16.57
CA GLY A 910 34.24 -12.54 -16.47
C GLY A 910 33.42 -12.88 -17.73
N ASN A 911 32.81 -14.07 -17.70
CA ASN A 911 32.26 -14.72 -18.91
C ASN A 911 30.76 -14.48 -19.09
N ALA A 912 30.18 -13.40 -18.56
CA ALA A 912 28.74 -13.13 -18.69
C ALA A 912 28.36 -12.82 -20.15
N ALA A 913 27.35 -13.53 -20.66
CA ALA A 913 26.81 -13.34 -22.02
C ALA A 913 26.13 -11.98 -22.16
N PHE A 914 25.33 -11.58 -21.17
CA PHE A 914 24.60 -10.30 -21.17
C PHE A 914 25.10 -9.39 -20.06
N ARG A 915 25.25 -8.10 -20.40
CA ARG A 915 25.83 -7.07 -19.51
C ARG A 915 24.94 -5.83 -19.43
N THR A 916 24.96 -5.23 -18.24
CA THR A 916 24.20 -4.02 -17.86
C THR A 916 24.77 -2.76 -18.51
N LYS A 917 24.09 -1.61 -18.34
CA LYS A 917 24.61 -0.30 -18.82
C LYS A 917 25.98 0.06 -18.22
N SER A 918 26.34 -0.48 -17.06
CA SER A 918 27.63 -0.24 -16.39
C SER A 918 28.58 -1.45 -16.48
N GLY A 919 28.52 -2.22 -17.57
CA GLY A 919 29.44 -3.33 -17.87
C GLY A 919 29.30 -4.60 -17.01
N ARG A 920 28.74 -4.51 -15.80
CA ARG A 920 28.50 -5.64 -14.89
C ARG A 920 27.61 -6.73 -15.54
N PRO A 921 27.76 -8.01 -15.18
CA PRO A 921 26.85 -9.09 -15.56
C PRO A 921 25.37 -8.74 -15.31
N MET A 922 24.48 -9.14 -16.22
CA MET A 922 23.05 -8.88 -16.11
C MET A 922 22.34 -9.93 -15.24
N GLY A 923 21.66 -9.49 -14.18
CA GLY A 923 20.78 -10.34 -13.39
C GLY A 923 19.32 -10.32 -13.88
N ALA A 924 18.49 -11.18 -13.29
CA ALA A 924 17.06 -11.25 -13.59
C ALA A 924 16.31 -9.94 -13.27
N ALA A 925 16.81 -9.12 -12.35
CA ALA A 925 16.22 -7.84 -11.98
C ALA A 925 16.51 -6.77 -13.05
N GLU A 926 17.75 -6.73 -13.54
CA GLU A 926 18.27 -5.81 -14.55
C GLU A 926 17.63 -6.13 -15.91
N TYR A 927 17.58 -7.41 -16.27
CA TYR A 927 16.89 -7.86 -17.49
C TYR A 927 15.41 -7.47 -17.48
N ARG A 928 14.70 -7.66 -16.35
CA ARG A 928 13.31 -7.22 -16.19
C ARG A 928 13.15 -5.70 -16.38
N VAL A 929 14.11 -4.88 -15.94
CA VAL A 929 14.07 -3.42 -16.14
C VAL A 929 14.32 -3.04 -17.61
N SER A 930 15.30 -3.67 -18.28
CA SER A 930 15.58 -3.39 -19.69
C SER A 930 14.45 -3.88 -20.61
N PHE A 931 14.01 -5.12 -20.43
CA PHE A 931 12.97 -5.72 -21.27
C PHE A 931 11.59 -5.06 -21.10
N THR A 932 11.26 -4.55 -19.90
CA THR A 932 10.05 -3.73 -19.71
C THR A 932 10.13 -2.40 -20.48
N ARG A 933 11.31 -1.80 -20.64
CA ARG A 933 11.50 -0.57 -21.45
C ARG A 933 11.43 -0.85 -22.95
N TYR A 934 12.16 -1.87 -23.42
CA TYR A 934 12.06 -2.39 -24.79
C TYR A 934 10.59 -2.71 -25.13
N GLY A 935 9.93 -3.45 -24.24
CA GLY A 935 8.52 -3.80 -24.32
C GLY A 935 7.58 -2.61 -24.49
N ALA A 936 7.74 -1.57 -23.67
CA ALA A 936 6.91 -0.37 -23.73
C ALA A 936 7.11 0.45 -25.03
N ARG A 937 8.30 0.40 -25.64
CA ARG A 937 8.65 1.13 -26.88
C ARG A 937 8.27 0.41 -28.17
N HIS A 938 8.27 -0.91 -28.15
CA HIS A 938 8.27 -1.71 -29.38
C HIS A 938 7.14 -2.74 -29.47
N ILE A 939 6.59 -3.20 -28.34
CA ILE A 939 5.64 -4.33 -28.29
C ILE A 939 4.26 -3.87 -27.78
N ALA A 940 4.21 -3.04 -26.73
CA ALA A 940 2.96 -2.50 -26.19
C ALA A 940 2.36 -1.44 -27.11
N TYR A 941 1.02 -1.37 -27.18
CA TYR A 941 0.33 -0.44 -28.08
C TYR A 941 0.55 1.02 -27.64
N ASN A 942 1.17 1.80 -28.52
CA ASN A 942 1.39 3.22 -28.35
C ASN A 942 0.35 4.03 -29.15
N PRO A 943 -0.75 4.51 -28.52
CA PRO A 943 -1.81 5.24 -29.21
C PRO A 943 -1.37 6.60 -29.76
N VAL A 944 -0.24 7.15 -29.32
CA VAL A 944 0.31 8.43 -29.82
C VAL A 944 1.11 8.22 -31.12
N GLN A 945 1.59 7.00 -31.38
CA GLN A 945 2.38 6.66 -32.56
C GLN A 945 1.70 5.66 -33.50
N GLY A 946 0.61 5.01 -33.08
CA GLY A 946 -0.04 3.93 -33.84
C GLY A 946 0.82 2.66 -33.98
N THR A 947 1.74 2.41 -33.04
CA THR A 947 2.69 1.27 -33.10
C THR A 947 2.50 0.29 -31.94
N GLY A 948 3.03 -0.92 -32.05
CA GLY A 948 2.84 -1.99 -31.05
C GLY A 948 1.51 -2.74 -31.23
N PHE A 949 1.27 -3.75 -30.38
CA PHE A 949 0.13 -4.67 -30.56
C PHE A 949 -1.12 -4.26 -29.76
N PRO A 950 -2.29 -4.06 -30.39
CA PRO A 950 -3.54 -3.76 -29.70
C PRO A 950 -3.84 -4.76 -28.56
N GLY A 951 -4.30 -4.25 -27.41
CA GLY A 951 -4.53 -5.10 -26.23
C GLY A 951 -3.26 -5.53 -25.48
N VAL A 952 -2.06 -5.06 -25.85
CA VAL A 952 -0.84 -5.16 -25.02
C VAL A 952 -0.58 -3.82 -24.33
N VAL A 953 -0.79 -3.76 -23.02
CA VAL A 953 -0.53 -2.57 -22.20
C VAL A 953 0.89 -2.58 -21.65
N SER A 954 1.42 -3.73 -21.23
CA SER A 954 2.83 -3.81 -20.81
C SER A 954 3.36 -5.25 -20.73
N ILE A 955 4.53 -5.46 -21.33
CA ILE A 955 5.19 -6.76 -21.38
C ILE A 955 6.43 -6.79 -20.45
N ASN A 956 6.75 -7.98 -19.93
CA ASN A 956 7.94 -8.22 -19.11
C ASN A 956 8.49 -9.63 -19.42
N PRO A 957 9.69 -10.01 -18.97
CA PRO A 957 10.26 -11.33 -19.31
C PRO A 957 9.38 -12.55 -18.96
N TYR A 958 8.53 -12.50 -17.94
CA TYR A 958 7.60 -13.62 -17.68
C TYR A 958 6.45 -13.70 -18.70
N SER A 959 6.08 -12.59 -19.35
CA SER A 959 5.09 -12.57 -20.43
C SER A 959 5.50 -13.43 -21.63
N ILE A 960 6.78 -13.45 -22.00
CA ILE A 960 7.28 -14.27 -23.12
C ILE A 960 7.05 -15.76 -22.88
N ARG A 961 7.15 -16.20 -21.61
CA ARG A 961 6.81 -17.57 -21.21
C ARG A 961 5.31 -17.86 -21.25
N HIS A 962 4.45 -16.86 -21.07
CA HIS A 962 3.01 -17.00 -21.25
C HIS A 962 2.66 -17.07 -22.74
N ILE A 963 3.19 -16.15 -23.56
CA ILE A 963 3.02 -16.12 -25.02
C ILE A 963 3.44 -17.47 -25.62
N ARG A 964 4.66 -17.95 -25.35
CA ARG A 964 5.11 -19.25 -25.87
C ARG A 964 4.25 -20.42 -25.39
N ALA A 965 3.91 -20.48 -24.11
CA ALA A 965 3.10 -21.60 -23.60
C ALA A 965 1.68 -21.61 -24.22
N THR A 966 1.08 -20.44 -24.43
CA THR A 966 -0.20 -20.31 -25.15
C THR A 966 -0.04 -20.73 -26.61
N ASP A 967 0.97 -20.23 -27.31
CA ASP A 967 1.26 -20.58 -28.70
C ASP A 967 1.47 -22.10 -28.88
N THR A 968 2.26 -22.75 -28.02
CA THR A 968 2.43 -24.21 -28.04
C THR A 968 1.11 -24.97 -27.74
N LEU A 969 0.16 -24.38 -27.01
CA LEU A 969 -1.15 -24.99 -26.76
C LEU A 969 -2.14 -24.77 -27.92
N LYS A 970 -2.07 -23.63 -28.63
CA LYS A 970 -2.86 -23.34 -29.84
C LYS A 970 -2.34 -24.07 -31.08
N ASN A 971 -1.04 -23.99 -31.31
CA ASN A 971 -0.37 -24.23 -32.60
C ASN A 971 0.60 -25.42 -32.56
N GLY A 972 0.89 -25.97 -31.37
CA GLY A 972 1.78 -27.12 -31.22
C GLY A 972 1.32 -28.34 -32.04
N LEU A 973 2.27 -28.97 -32.74
CA LEU A 973 2.01 -30.14 -33.58
C LEU A 973 1.96 -31.45 -32.77
N SER A 974 2.33 -31.43 -31.48
CA SER A 974 2.26 -32.61 -30.62
C SER A 974 0.83 -33.00 -30.29
N ILE A 975 0.56 -34.31 -30.26
CA ILE A 975 -0.66 -34.89 -29.69
C ILE A 975 -0.78 -34.53 -28.19
N ASN A 976 0.34 -34.40 -27.48
CA ASN A 976 0.38 -33.96 -26.08
C ASN A 976 0.95 -32.54 -25.96
N ARG A 977 0.20 -31.54 -26.46
CA ARG A 977 0.56 -30.11 -26.37
C ARG A 977 0.84 -29.64 -24.94
N VAL A 978 0.26 -30.27 -23.91
CA VAL A 978 0.51 -29.92 -22.50
C VAL A 978 1.92 -30.33 -22.06
N GLU A 979 2.41 -31.48 -22.51
CA GLU A 979 3.80 -31.91 -22.31
C GLU A 979 4.77 -31.07 -23.14
N GLU A 980 4.44 -30.79 -24.41
CA GLU A 980 5.19 -29.90 -25.29
C GLU A 980 5.36 -28.50 -24.68
N ALA A 981 4.26 -27.88 -24.24
CA ALA A 981 4.27 -26.60 -23.52
C ALA A 981 5.07 -26.69 -22.21
N SER A 982 5.02 -27.84 -21.51
CA SER A 982 5.83 -28.04 -20.30
C SER A 982 7.33 -28.04 -20.59
N PHE A 983 7.76 -28.51 -21.76
CA PHE A 983 9.16 -28.51 -22.20
C PHE A 983 9.57 -27.13 -22.73
N ALA A 984 8.70 -26.52 -23.56
CA ALA A 984 8.83 -25.18 -24.11
C ALA A 984 9.12 -24.10 -23.05
N ILE A 985 8.63 -24.27 -21.81
CA ILE A 985 8.93 -23.38 -20.68
C ILE A 985 9.56 -24.09 -19.46
N GLN A 986 10.12 -25.30 -19.63
CA GLN A 986 10.88 -26.07 -18.64
C GLN A 986 10.20 -26.19 -17.25
N THR A 987 8.99 -26.75 -17.23
CA THR A 987 8.13 -26.94 -16.06
C THR A 987 7.47 -28.32 -16.06
N SER A 988 6.65 -28.66 -15.06
CA SER A 988 5.80 -29.86 -15.07
C SER A 988 4.46 -29.60 -15.78
N GLU A 989 3.89 -30.64 -16.40
CA GLU A 989 2.56 -30.63 -17.01
C GLU A 989 1.47 -30.12 -16.05
N GLU A 990 1.56 -30.51 -14.77
CA GLU A 990 0.69 -30.03 -13.69
C GLU A 990 0.64 -28.48 -13.63
N MET A 991 1.80 -27.82 -13.65
CA MET A 991 1.91 -26.35 -13.64
C MET A 991 1.39 -25.73 -14.95
N VAL A 992 1.35 -26.47 -16.06
CA VAL A 992 0.71 -26.01 -17.31
C VAL A 992 -0.81 -26.09 -17.16
N ARG A 993 -1.34 -27.23 -16.69
CA ARG A 993 -2.79 -27.40 -16.46
C ARG A 993 -3.33 -26.39 -15.44
N GLN A 994 -2.59 -26.11 -14.36
CA GLN A 994 -2.95 -25.10 -13.35
C GLN A 994 -2.92 -23.64 -13.85
N HIS A 995 -2.16 -23.30 -14.89
CA HIS A 995 -1.99 -21.91 -15.36
C HIS A 995 -2.56 -21.61 -16.74
N TYR A 996 -2.84 -22.64 -17.55
CA TYR A 996 -3.34 -22.53 -18.92
C TYR A 996 -4.48 -23.53 -19.22
N GLY A 997 -4.98 -24.27 -18.22
CA GLY A 997 -6.03 -25.26 -18.40
C GLY A 997 -7.33 -24.70 -18.98
N PHE A 998 -7.57 -23.39 -18.84
CA PHE A 998 -8.68 -22.67 -19.47
C PHE A 998 -8.55 -22.49 -20.99
N MET A 999 -7.36 -22.74 -21.57
CA MET A 999 -7.11 -22.75 -23.02
C MET A 999 -7.32 -24.13 -23.65
N LEU A 1000 -7.66 -25.15 -22.84
CA LEU A 1000 -7.92 -26.53 -23.27
C LEU A 1000 -9.39 -26.93 -23.51
N PRO A 1001 -10.46 -26.29 -22.94
CA PRO A 1001 -11.79 -26.90 -22.90
C PRO A 1001 -12.37 -27.25 -24.27
N GLU A 1002 -12.36 -26.31 -25.20
CA GLU A 1002 -13.06 -26.44 -26.48
C GLU A 1002 -12.40 -27.49 -27.39
N ALA A 1003 -11.06 -27.45 -27.51
CA ALA A 1003 -10.30 -28.48 -28.21
C ALA A 1003 -10.38 -29.86 -27.54
N ALA A 1004 -10.45 -29.94 -26.20
CA ALA A 1004 -10.61 -31.21 -25.47
C ALA A 1004 -12.02 -31.81 -25.65
N LEU A 1005 -13.06 -30.97 -25.72
CA LEU A 1005 -14.43 -31.40 -25.99
C LEU A 1005 -14.62 -31.78 -27.47
N LEU A 1006 -14.06 -31.02 -28.42
CA LEU A 1006 -14.06 -31.42 -29.83
C LEU A 1006 -13.31 -32.73 -30.06
N THR A 1007 -12.14 -32.92 -29.45
CA THR A 1007 -11.37 -34.17 -29.63
C THR A 1007 -12.02 -35.37 -28.93
N SER A 1008 -12.76 -35.20 -27.84
CA SER A 1008 -13.60 -36.28 -27.29
C SER A 1008 -14.76 -36.61 -28.24
N TYR A 1009 -15.45 -35.58 -28.78
CA TYR A 1009 -16.56 -35.75 -29.72
C TYR A 1009 -16.11 -36.39 -31.06
N GLN A 1010 -14.98 -35.98 -31.61
CA GLN A 1010 -14.35 -36.60 -32.79
C GLN A 1010 -13.89 -38.05 -32.52
N THR A 1011 -13.51 -38.36 -31.28
CA THR A 1011 -13.13 -39.74 -30.89
C THR A 1011 -14.37 -40.62 -30.70
N PHE A 1012 -15.46 -40.05 -30.18
CA PHE A 1012 -16.77 -40.70 -30.19
C PHE A 1012 -17.28 -40.92 -31.62
N GLY A 1013 -17.19 -39.92 -32.50
CA GLY A 1013 -17.52 -40.03 -33.93
C GLY A 1013 -16.77 -41.19 -34.60
N ARG A 1014 -15.43 -41.18 -34.54
CA ARG A 1014 -14.59 -42.28 -35.09
C ARG A 1014 -14.86 -43.66 -34.45
N ALA A 1015 -15.37 -43.71 -33.23
CA ALA A 1015 -15.80 -44.96 -32.60
C ALA A 1015 -17.17 -45.42 -33.11
N VAL A 1016 -18.11 -44.49 -33.34
CA VAL A 1016 -19.41 -44.73 -33.99
C VAL A 1016 -19.22 -45.16 -35.44
N ASP A 1017 -18.40 -44.46 -36.22
CA ASP A 1017 -18.12 -44.80 -37.62
C ASP A 1017 -17.56 -46.24 -37.73
N ARG A 1018 -16.54 -46.57 -36.92
CA ARG A 1018 -16.02 -47.94 -36.81
C ARG A 1018 -17.08 -48.96 -36.39
N ALA A 1019 -17.93 -48.64 -35.40
CA ALA A 1019 -19.02 -49.51 -34.97
C ALA A 1019 -20.10 -49.71 -36.04
N CYS A 1020 -20.28 -48.72 -36.92
CA CYS A 1020 -21.16 -48.74 -38.08
C CYS A 1020 -20.50 -49.28 -39.37
N GLY A 1021 -19.26 -49.80 -39.30
CA GLY A 1021 -18.53 -50.33 -40.46
C GLY A 1021 -18.07 -49.29 -41.48
N ARG A 1022 -18.02 -48.01 -41.10
CA ARG A 1022 -17.52 -46.89 -41.91
C ARG A 1022 -16.04 -46.65 -41.54
N ASN A 1023 -15.18 -46.61 -42.56
CA ASN A 1023 -13.74 -46.31 -42.44
C ASN A 1023 -13.46 -44.89 -42.94
#